data_AF-A0A6J8EWP8-F1
#
_entry.id   AF-A0A6J8EWP8-F1
#
_cell.length_a   1.000
_cell.length_b   1.000
_cell.length_c   1.000
_cell.angle_alpha   90.00
_cell.angle_beta   90.00
_cell.angle_gamma   90.00
#
_symmetry.space_group_name_H-M   'P 1'
#
loop_
_entity.id
_entity.type
_entity.pdbx_description
1 polymer ?
#
loop_
_entity_poly.entity_id
_entity_poly.type
_entity_poly.pdbx_seq_one_letter_code
_entity_poly.pdbx_strand_id
1 'polypeptide(L)'
;MRTNRKLGMLQSFIHQYTIIMFTVTMVVAVNKPTFKCPDPSQWKFRAKSICNDTEKYICLFDENGQRDEEFCGSWPDFENPGYKQILLGGTTRKPCSEYRFQPFTFWTNGSSKCVYKKTFCNQEGQVIYNNGTAQSDRTCRCDYTKNYDFQVKPENNCFCVPSREDCSCYVKPCPAGSRLTPDYECLEESRWKLSFFSCLEIKEDSIDDPVVMSTIISTYGYEMPSDSVAWPSVSVTVLCIAAACIVVLSKRIFNVNVHVKCIKGKTQTMSHDKISSIIVFPEIKQTQKGKNDFNRNETTNIPIDVLDLQEKEIVKWRKRQQNFEETHASTTVLETVKTNGFVILSGPPGSGKSVIAYNTAFILEKKENFKIMPVSSPEEIRKYLLSKTKQVFVIDDPVGKYTVDDICIQRWKNEEIFIKQTFTDFSNTKLILTCRTYIYKSGFCRQLHVPPIHCDLLSHNFKLSLFERRKICRRYKIPELNEDTIMMYNCLPLLCVSYSNKEDTIDYFSNPYKVLTDEMINTKENSDIAFLAIAFLVVRDGTIEKQILTFANTETKDLLNDLCDECGFKYFPSTKVILTALCNLIGTYVTEKDDIFSFIHDNLFRNLSFIVGGYFIDCLLKYGSTDFWTKRLQFASLNKNHDELVIIVSPEHEKSYFERLILDIKKGHHRKVFTGIQMQFSEFRTNLVKELRHLHSEDFKSDDKKTTFLHVVAEQGYEDLVFEIVNLKEIK
;
A
#
# COMPACT_ATOMS: atom_id res chain seq x y z
N MET A 1 24.95 -68.22 56.45
CA MET A 1 26.07 -67.48 55.79
C MET A 1 25.90 -67.18 54.29
N ARG A 2 24.88 -67.67 53.57
CA ARG A 2 24.67 -67.35 52.13
C ARG A 2 23.81 -66.11 51.83
N THR A 3 23.08 -65.59 52.82
CA THR A 3 22.17 -64.42 52.66
C THR A 3 22.89 -63.08 52.83
N ASN A 4 23.95 -62.99 53.64
CA ASN A 4 24.68 -61.73 53.86
C ASN A 4 25.64 -61.35 52.70
N ARG A 5 25.99 -62.28 51.80
CA ARG A 5 26.80 -61.95 50.61
C ARG A 5 25.99 -61.30 49.48
N LYS A 6 24.69 -61.53 49.39
CA LYS A 6 23.84 -60.92 48.35
C LYS A 6 23.47 -59.47 48.69
N LEU A 7 23.31 -59.14 49.98
CA LEU A 7 23.04 -57.76 50.41
C LEU A 7 24.25 -56.83 50.17
N GLY A 8 25.46 -57.30 50.45
CA GLY A 8 26.68 -56.51 50.21
C GLY A 8 26.94 -56.24 48.72
N MET A 9 26.61 -57.18 47.84
CA MET A 9 26.71 -56.98 46.39
C MET A 9 25.69 -55.95 45.89
N LEU A 10 24.47 -55.95 46.43
CA LEU A 10 23.45 -54.98 46.04
C LEU A 10 23.78 -53.56 46.52
N GLN A 11 24.33 -53.42 47.73
CA GLN A 11 24.80 -52.12 48.23
C GLN A 11 25.99 -51.59 47.44
N SER A 12 26.93 -52.45 47.05
CA SER A 12 28.05 -52.05 46.18
C SER A 12 27.57 -51.59 44.80
N PHE A 13 26.57 -52.27 44.23
CA PHE A 13 25.99 -51.89 42.94
C PHE A 13 25.24 -50.56 43.03
N ILE A 14 24.43 -50.36 44.07
CA ILE A 14 23.72 -49.09 44.28
C ILE A 14 24.73 -47.97 44.46
N HIS A 15 25.77 -48.14 45.27
CA HIS A 15 26.76 -47.09 45.51
C HIS A 15 27.57 -46.73 44.26
N GLN A 16 27.98 -47.72 43.45
CA GLN A 16 28.60 -47.45 42.15
C GLN A 16 27.65 -46.74 41.19
N TYR A 17 26.37 -47.13 41.15
CA TYR A 17 25.39 -46.48 40.29
C TYR A 17 25.14 -45.04 40.70
N THR A 18 25.08 -44.75 42.00
CA THR A 18 24.91 -43.38 42.50
C THR A 18 26.13 -42.54 42.19
N ILE A 19 27.36 -43.06 42.34
CA ILE A 19 28.59 -42.34 41.99
C ILE A 19 28.66 -42.07 40.49
N ILE A 20 28.31 -43.05 39.65
CA ILE A 20 28.26 -42.88 38.19
C ILE A 20 27.21 -41.84 37.79
N MET A 21 26.01 -41.90 38.36
CA MET A 21 24.98 -40.89 38.11
C MET A 21 25.43 -39.51 38.57
N PHE A 22 26.03 -39.38 39.76
CA PHE A 22 26.50 -38.10 40.29
C PHE A 22 27.63 -37.50 39.44
N THR A 23 28.60 -38.34 39.03
CA THR A 23 29.70 -37.94 38.14
C THR A 23 29.21 -37.57 36.74
N VAL A 24 28.24 -38.30 36.18
CA VAL A 24 27.61 -37.93 34.91
C VAL A 24 26.87 -36.59 35.04
N THR A 25 26.10 -36.35 36.11
CA THR A 25 25.46 -35.04 36.32
C THR A 25 26.46 -33.90 36.54
N MET A 26 27.58 -34.15 37.24
CA MET A 26 28.63 -33.14 37.44
C MET A 26 29.40 -32.83 36.14
N VAL A 27 29.70 -33.84 35.32
CA VAL A 27 30.34 -33.64 34.01
C VAL A 27 29.41 -32.90 33.04
N VAL A 28 28.10 -33.15 33.08
CA VAL A 28 27.10 -32.41 32.29
C VAL A 28 26.88 -30.98 32.82
N ALA A 29 27.03 -30.74 34.13
CA ALA A 29 26.88 -29.41 34.72
C ALA A 29 28.09 -28.49 34.50
N VAL A 30 29.29 -29.04 34.35
CA VAL A 30 30.54 -28.25 34.19
C VAL A 30 30.89 -27.95 32.73
N ASN A 31 30.33 -28.68 31.77
CA ASN A 31 30.44 -28.38 30.35
C ASN A 31 29.07 -28.05 29.76
N LYS A 32 28.51 -26.88 30.07
CA LYS A 32 27.47 -26.31 29.20
C LYS A 32 28.10 -26.10 27.82
N PRO A 33 27.64 -26.79 26.76
CA PRO A 33 28.11 -26.49 25.42
C PRO A 33 27.79 -25.01 25.17
N THR A 34 28.79 -24.20 24.85
CA THR A 34 28.54 -22.90 24.24
C THR A 34 27.98 -23.19 22.86
N PHE A 35 26.66 -23.29 22.75
CA PHE A 35 25.99 -23.41 21.47
C PHE A 35 26.21 -22.09 20.74
N LYS A 36 26.94 -22.15 19.63
CA LYS A 36 27.06 -21.03 18.70
C LYS A 36 25.91 -21.09 17.72
N CYS A 37 25.38 -19.95 17.31
CA CYS A 37 24.41 -19.88 16.23
C CYS A 37 24.91 -20.70 15.03
N PRO A 38 24.05 -21.52 14.41
CA PRO A 38 24.45 -22.37 13.29
C PRO A 38 24.87 -21.51 12.10
N ASP A 39 25.83 -21.98 11.30
CA ASP A 39 26.13 -21.36 10.01
C ASP A 39 24.87 -21.33 9.12
N PRO A 40 24.76 -20.37 8.19
CA PRO A 40 23.58 -20.23 7.32
C PRO A 40 23.18 -21.53 6.60
N SER A 41 24.15 -22.37 6.25
CA SER A 41 23.93 -23.67 5.61
C SER A 41 23.29 -24.73 6.52
N GLN A 42 23.48 -24.62 7.83
CA GLN A 42 22.93 -25.54 8.84
C GLN A 42 21.67 -24.98 9.53
N TRP A 43 21.37 -23.71 9.28
CA TRP A 43 20.27 -22.96 9.89
C TRP A 43 18.94 -23.68 9.81
N LYS A 44 18.53 -24.13 8.61
CA LYS A 44 17.23 -24.77 8.38
C LYS A 44 17.07 -26.08 9.17
N PHE A 45 18.16 -26.82 9.36
CA PHE A 45 18.14 -28.06 10.13
C PHE A 45 18.07 -27.77 11.64
N ARG A 46 18.89 -26.82 12.12
CA ARG A 46 18.89 -26.39 13.52
C ARG A 46 17.55 -25.76 13.92
N ALA A 47 16.99 -24.90 13.08
CA ALA A 47 15.68 -24.29 13.26
C ALA A 47 14.57 -25.34 13.39
N LYS A 48 14.56 -26.39 12.54
CA LYS A 48 13.60 -27.49 12.66
C LYS A 48 13.75 -28.30 13.94
N SER A 49 14.97 -28.39 14.48
CA SER A 49 15.23 -29.16 15.69
C SER A 49 14.78 -28.45 16.97
N ILE A 50 14.66 -27.11 16.93
CA ILE A 50 14.33 -26.29 18.09
C ILE A 50 12.89 -25.74 17.99
N CYS A 51 12.44 -25.37 16.79
CA CYS A 51 11.12 -24.80 16.55
C CYS A 51 10.30 -25.66 15.58
N ASN A 52 9.02 -25.86 15.93
CA ASN A 52 8.05 -26.49 15.01
C ASN A 52 7.83 -25.66 13.74
N ASP A 53 7.98 -24.33 13.86
CA ASP A 53 7.94 -23.39 12.75
C ASP A 53 9.34 -22.77 12.60
N THR A 54 10.01 -23.10 11.49
CA THR A 54 11.39 -22.66 11.25
C THR A 54 11.51 -21.15 11.07
N GLU A 55 10.42 -20.46 10.72
CA GLU A 55 10.40 -19.00 10.55
C GLU A 55 10.40 -18.25 11.89
N LYS A 56 10.13 -18.97 12.99
CA LYS A 56 10.09 -18.45 14.37
C LYS A 56 11.39 -18.67 15.14
N TYR A 57 12.39 -19.29 14.51
CA TYR A 57 13.67 -19.56 15.12
C TYR A 57 14.54 -18.30 15.15
N ILE A 58 14.94 -17.89 16.36
CA ILE A 58 15.73 -16.69 16.62
C ILE A 58 17.05 -17.10 17.27
N CYS A 59 18.15 -16.50 16.80
CA CYS A 59 19.47 -16.62 17.43
C CYS A 59 20.08 -15.23 17.57
N LEU A 60 20.26 -14.76 18.81
CA LEU A 60 20.75 -13.41 19.12
C LEU A 60 22.00 -13.45 19.99
N PHE A 61 22.83 -12.42 19.85
CA PHE A 61 24.05 -12.26 20.64
C PHE A 61 23.79 -11.37 21.87
N ASP A 62 24.48 -11.68 22.97
CA ASP A 62 24.58 -10.79 24.13
C ASP A 62 25.35 -9.49 23.80
N GLU A 63 25.33 -8.52 24.72
CA GLU A 63 25.95 -7.21 24.51
C GLU A 63 27.43 -7.25 24.12
N ASN A 64 28.13 -8.29 24.55
CA ASN A 64 29.56 -8.49 24.34
C ASN A 64 29.85 -9.33 23.08
N GLY A 65 28.81 -9.84 22.41
CA GLY A 65 28.95 -10.72 21.26
C GLY A 65 29.55 -12.08 21.60
N GLN A 66 29.43 -12.52 22.86
CA GLN A 66 30.12 -13.70 23.40
C GLN A 66 29.19 -14.88 23.69
N ARG A 67 27.89 -14.63 23.94
CA ARG A 67 26.89 -15.68 24.15
C ARG A 67 25.74 -15.54 23.17
N ASP A 68 25.33 -16.69 22.66
CA ASP A 68 24.20 -16.82 21.75
C ASP A 68 23.02 -17.41 22.54
N GLU A 69 21.84 -16.79 22.44
CA GLU A 69 20.58 -17.38 22.90
C GLU A 69 19.74 -17.80 21.70
N GLU A 70 19.37 -19.09 21.69
CA GLU A 70 18.47 -19.71 20.70
C GLU A 70 17.09 -19.88 21.33
N PHE A 71 16.05 -19.34 20.71
CA PHE A 71 14.67 -19.58 21.15
C PHE A 71 13.67 -19.47 20.00
N CYS A 72 12.45 -19.98 20.23
CA CYS A 72 11.34 -19.85 19.30
C CYS A 72 10.46 -18.67 19.71
N GLY A 73 10.55 -17.57 19.00
CA GLY A 73 9.75 -16.36 19.25
C GLY A 73 8.47 -16.34 18.43
N SER A 74 7.45 -15.62 18.89
CA SER A 74 6.18 -15.46 18.16
C SER A 74 6.23 -14.42 17.03
N TRP A 75 7.38 -13.78 16.79
CA TRP A 75 7.54 -12.67 15.85
C TRP A 75 8.84 -12.79 15.05
N PRO A 76 8.83 -12.54 13.73
CA PRO A 76 10.05 -12.17 13.02
C PRO A 76 10.31 -10.69 13.27
N ASP A 77 11.14 -10.40 14.26
CA ASP A 77 11.62 -9.05 14.45
C ASP A 77 12.53 -8.70 13.26
N PHE A 78 12.19 -7.63 12.52
CA PHE A 78 13.00 -7.14 11.41
C PHE A 78 14.07 -6.18 11.95
N GLU A 79 15.29 -6.28 11.44
CA GLU A 79 16.34 -5.30 11.70
C GLU A 79 16.16 -4.10 10.76
N ASN A 80 15.72 -2.96 11.30
CA ASN A 80 15.62 -1.72 10.52
C ASN A 80 16.99 -1.29 9.96
N PRO A 81 17.03 -0.65 8.78
CA PRO A 81 18.26 -0.07 8.24
C PRO A 81 19.02 0.77 9.28
N GLY A 82 20.31 0.48 9.44
CA GLY A 82 21.21 1.17 10.37
C GLY A 82 21.20 0.69 11.82
N TYR A 83 20.42 -0.36 12.15
CA TYR A 83 20.35 -0.92 13.49
C TYR A 83 20.53 -2.44 13.49
N LYS A 84 21.12 -2.96 14.56
CA LYS A 84 21.18 -4.39 14.88
C LYS A 84 20.41 -4.67 16.16
N GLN A 85 19.92 -5.90 16.35
CA GLN A 85 19.29 -6.30 17.62
C GLN A 85 20.27 -6.96 18.58
N ILE A 86 20.13 -6.69 19.88
CA ILE A 86 20.90 -7.32 20.97
C ILE A 86 20.00 -7.69 22.14
N LEU A 87 20.41 -8.67 22.95
CA LEU A 87 19.69 -9.09 24.16
C LEU A 87 20.21 -8.37 25.41
N LEU A 88 19.30 -7.68 26.10
CA LEU A 88 19.55 -6.82 27.26
C LEU A 88 18.39 -6.96 28.28
N GLY A 89 18.13 -8.18 28.76
CA GLY A 89 16.90 -8.48 29.51
C GLY A 89 15.62 -8.39 28.67
N GLY A 90 15.76 -8.32 27.34
CA GLY A 90 14.75 -8.18 26.29
C GLY A 90 15.41 -7.83 24.95
N THR A 91 14.68 -7.82 23.83
CA THR A 91 15.22 -7.42 22.52
C THR A 91 15.35 -5.89 22.45
N THR A 92 16.59 -5.40 22.32
CA THR A 92 16.90 -3.96 22.23
C THR A 92 17.63 -3.65 20.93
N ARG A 93 17.29 -2.53 20.29
CA ARG A 93 17.95 -2.08 19.06
C ARG A 93 19.19 -1.25 19.38
N LYS A 94 20.32 -1.57 18.75
CA LYS A 94 21.58 -0.84 18.86
C LYS A 94 22.03 -0.35 17.48
N PRO A 95 22.43 0.92 17.31
CA PRO A 95 22.89 1.42 16.02
C PRO A 95 24.15 0.69 15.54
N CYS A 96 24.36 0.67 14.22
CA CYS A 96 25.60 0.18 13.63
C CYS A 96 26.82 0.94 14.15
N SER A 97 27.94 0.23 14.32
CA SER A 97 29.22 0.86 14.67
C SER A 97 29.68 1.81 13.56
N GLU A 98 30.50 2.80 13.89
CA GLU A 98 31.00 3.81 12.94
C GLU A 98 31.61 3.25 11.64
N TYR A 99 32.23 2.05 11.71
CA TYR A 99 32.88 1.38 10.58
C TYR A 99 32.00 0.40 9.79
N ARG A 100 30.70 0.29 10.11
CA ARG A 100 29.77 -0.63 9.47
C ARG A 100 28.44 0.05 9.16
N PHE A 101 27.72 -0.48 8.18
CA PHE A 101 26.40 0.01 7.81
C PHE A 101 25.47 -1.13 7.39
N GLN A 102 24.16 -0.86 7.44
CA GLN A 102 23.12 -1.78 7.03
C GLN A 102 22.05 -0.99 6.25
N PRO A 103 22.08 -1.04 4.90
CA PRO A 103 21.23 -0.20 4.07
C PRO A 103 19.79 -0.73 3.93
N PHE A 104 19.53 -1.97 4.29
CA PHE A 104 18.24 -2.62 4.08
C PHE A 104 17.82 -3.46 5.28
N THR A 105 16.53 -3.76 5.32
CA THR A 105 15.91 -4.54 6.37
C THR A 105 16.34 -6.00 6.28
N PHE A 106 16.90 -6.54 7.35
CA PHE A 106 17.24 -7.96 7.44
C PHE A 106 16.30 -8.69 8.39
N TRP A 107 16.07 -9.97 8.10
CA TRP A 107 15.48 -10.87 9.07
C TRP A 107 16.49 -11.09 10.20
N THR A 108 16.03 -11.12 11.45
CA THR A 108 16.87 -11.41 12.65
C THR A 108 17.58 -12.77 12.58
N ASN A 109 17.20 -13.63 11.63
CA ASN A 109 17.88 -14.89 11.30
C ASN A 109 19.20 -14.72 10.50
N GLY A 110 19.57 -13.50 10.07
CA GLY A 110 20.67 -13.20 9.15
C GLY A 110 21.97 -12.65 9.78
N SER A 111 22.10 -12.70 11.11
CA SER A 111 23.17 -12.15 11.98
C SER A 111 22.83 -10.82 12.63
N SER A 112 23.08 -10.72 13.94
CA SER A 112 22.89 -9.53 14.76
C SER A 112 23.99 -8.47 14.54
N LYS A 113 24.60 -8.42 13.36
CA LYS A 113 25.71 -7.53 13.04
C LYS A 113 25.35 -6.80 11.77
N CYS A 114 25.58 -5.48 11.77
CA CYS A 114 25.55 -4.71 10.54
C CYS A 114 26.50 -5.34 9.51
N VAL A 115 25.91 -5.74 8.39
CA VAL A 115 26.49 -6.72 7.47
C VAL A 115 27.68 -6.14 6.70
N TYR A 116 27.60 -4.86 6.34
CA TYR A 116 28.60 -4.23 5.48
C TYR A 116 29.64 -3.46 6.28
N LYS A 117 30.92 -3.64 5.94
CA LYS A 117 31.98 -2.73 6.37
C LYS A 117 31.97 -1.51 5.47
N LYS A 118 32.20 -0.33 6.06
CA LYS A 118 32.40 0.86 5.25
C LYS A 118 33.72 0.79 4.49
N THR A 119 33.69 1.16 3.21
CA THR A 119 34.85 1.17 2.34
C THR A 119 35.78 2.34 2.68
N PHE A 120 37.08 2.17 2.46
CA PHE A 120 38.07 3.21 2.71
C PHE A 120 38.27 4.06 1.44
N CYS A 121 38.50 5.36 1.61
CA CYS A 121 38.98 6.25 0.54
C CYS A 121 40.51 6.17 0.52
N ASN A 122 41.07 5.15 -0.12
CA ASN A 122 42.51 4.87 -0.07
C ASN A 122 43.17 4.75 -1.45
N GLN A 123 42.45 5.03 -2.54
CA GLN A 123 43.09 5.11 -3.85
C GLN A 123 43.87 6.43 -3.98
N GLU A 124 44.85 6.45 -4.87
CA GLU A 124 45.68 7.62 -5.11
C GLU A 124 44.83 8.83 -5.50
N GLY A 125 45.10 9.98 -4.88
CA GLY A 125 44.34 11.20 -5.12
C GLY A 125 42.97 11.27 -4.45
N GLN A 126 42.51 10.25 -3.70
CA GLN A 126 41.24 10.32 -2.97
C GLN A 126 41.37 10.97 -1.59
N VAL A 127 40.30 11.67 -1.19
CA VAL A 127 40.08 12.17 0.17
C VAL A 127 38.67 11.85 0.63
N ILE A 128 38.48 11.69 1.94
CA ILE A 128 37.16 11.41 2.53
C ILE A 128 36.31 12.68 2.43
N TYR A 129 35.12 12.56 1.84
CA TYR A 129 34.14 13.65 1.81
C TYR A 129 33.20 13.58 3.03
N ASN A 130 32.66 12.40 3.33
CA ASN A 130 31.83 12.14 4.52
C ASN A 130 32.07 10.69 4.99
N ASN A 131 32.07 10.46 6.31
CA ASN A 131 32.24 9.15 6.94
C ASN A 131 31.08 8.15 6.70
N GLY A 132 30.02 8.56 6.00
CA GLY A 132 28.84 7.73 5.73
C GLY A 132 27.96 7.53 6.97
N THR A 133 26.70 7.12 6.78
CA THR A 133 25.75 6.94 7.91
C THR A 133 25.73 5.49 8.41
N ALA A 134 24.89 5.17 9.39
CA ALA A 134 24.62 3.77 9.76
C ALA A 134 23.91 3.00 8.62
N GLN A 135 23.33 3.71 7.65
CA GLN A 135 22.57 3.16 6.54
C GLN A 135 23.32 3.21 5.20
N SER A 136 24.45 3.90 5.12
CA SER A 136 25.19 4.12 3.86
C SER A 136 26.69 3.92 4.02
N ASP A 137 27.35 3.60 2.91
CA ASP A 137 28.80 3.51 2.84
C ASP A 137 29.46 4.91 2.92
N ARG A 138 30.78 4.95 3.12
CA ARG A 138 31.59 6.17 3.09
C ARG A 138 31.58 6.79 1.69
N THR A 139 31.54 8.12 1.62
CA THR A 139 31.65 8.86 0.36
C THR A 139 33.05 9.45 0.23
N CYS A 140 33.66 9.28 -0.95
CA CYS A 140 35.00 9.75 -1.26
C CYS A 140 34.95 10.80 -2.36
N ARG A 141 35.97 11.65 -2.44
CA ARG A 141 36.16 12.58 -3.55
C ARG A 141 37.61 12.65 -3.98
N CYS A 142 37.89 13.07 -5.21
CA CYS A 142 39.26 13.35 -5.65
C CYS A 142 39.78 14.67 -5.06
N ASP A 143 41.05 14.70 -4.68
CA ASP A 143 41.72 15.85 -4.07
C ASP A 143 42.00 16.94 -5.12
N TYR A 144 40.97 17.73 -5.40
CA TYR A 144 41.07 18.82 -6.37
C TYR A 144 42.14 19.86 -6.01
N THR A 145 42.51 19.98 -4.72
CA THR A 145 43.58 20.90 -4.28
C THR A 145 44.95 20.48 -4.80
N LYS A 146 45.09 19.21 -5.18
CA LYS A 146 46.27 18.63 -5.84
C LYS A 146 46.01 18.33 -7.32
N ASN A 147 44.99 18.94 -7.91
CA ASN A 147 44.57 18.76 -9.29
C ASN A 147 44.12 17.33 -9.64
N TYR A 148 43.59 16.56 -8.68
CA TYR A 148 42.97 15.27 -8.98
C TYR A 148 41.51 15.43 -9.39
N ASP A 149 41.10 14.77 -10.47
CA ASP A 149 39.72 14.66 -10.98
C ASP A 149 39.34 13.17 -11.10
N PHE A 150 38.06 12.87 -11.16
CA PHE A 150 37.55 11.52 -11.32
C PHE A 150 37.82 11.00 -12.72
N GLN A 151 38.39 9.80 -12.82
CA GLN A 151 38.64 9.12 -14.10
C GLN A 151 37.33 8.81 -14.84
N VAL A 152 36.30 8.41 -14.08
CA VAL A 152 34.91 8.29 -14.55
C VAL A 152 34.05 9.15 -13.64
N LYS A 153 33.28 10.08 -14.22
CA LYS A 153 32.48 11.01 -13.43
C LYS A 153 31.41 10.24 -12.62
N PRO A 154 31.38 10.34 -11.28
CA PRO A 154 30.39 9.66 -10.45
C PRO A 154 28.98 10.23 -10.65
N GLU A 155 27.95 9.49 -10.21
CA GLU A 155 26.55 9.93 -10.32
C GLU A 155 26.32 11.26 -9.58
N ASN A 156 26.97 11.44 -8.43
CA ASN A 156 27.03 12.73 -7.76
C ASN A 156 28.33 13.45 -8.13
N ASN A 157 28.22 14.54 -8.90
CA ASN A 157 29.36 15.27 -9.46
C ASN A 157 30.45 15.67 -8.43
N CYS A 158 30.15 15.73 -7.13
CA CYS A 158 31.10 16.15 -6.08
C CYS A 158 31.76 14.99 -5.32
N PHE A 159 31.20 13.78 -5.34
CA PHE A 159 31.71 12.63 -4.57
C PHE A 159 31.15 11.31 -5.08
N CYS A 160 31.85 10.22 -4.82
CA CYS A 160 31.48 8.87 -5.21
C CYS A 160 31.31 7.96 -3.99
N VAL A 161 30.68 6.80 -4.18
CA VAL A 161 30.59 5.75 -3.16
C VAL A 161 31.42 4.53 -3.62
N PRO A 162 32.58 4.23 -3.01
CA PRO A 162 33.49 3.20 -3.52
C PRO A 162 32.91 1.78 -3.57
N SER A 163 31.91 1.46 -2.74
CA SER A 163 31.24 0.15 -2.83
C SER A 163 30.27 0.03 -4.01
N ARG A 164 29.96 1.12 -4.71
CA ARG A 164 28.99 1.17 -5.80
C ARG A 164 29.59 1.59 -7.13
N GLU A 165 30.62 2.42 -7.10
CA GLU A 165 31.16 3.13 -8.27
C GLU A 165 32.69 3.06 -8.32
N ASP A 166 33.26 3.23 -9.51
CA ASP A 166 34.71 3.42 -9.67
C ASP A 166 35.09 4.84 -9.27
N CYS A 167 35.77 4.95 -8.13
CA CYS A 167 36.20 6.22 -7.56
C CYS A 167 37.62 6.63 -7.98
N SER A 168 38.21 6.00 -8.99
CA SER A 168 39.60 6.25 -9.38
C SER A 168 39.83 7.72 -9.78
N CYS A 169 40.94 8.29 -9.30
CA CYS A 169 41.31 9.68 -9.58
C CYS A 169 42.51 9.75 -10.53
N TYR A 170 42.57 10.80 -11.34
CA TYR A 170 43.72 11.12 -12.19
C TYR A 170 44.09 12.60 -12.07
N VAL A 171 45.34 12.94 -12.36
CA VAL A 171 45.79 14.33 -12.33
C VAL A 171 45.32 15.06 -13.59
N LYS A 172 44.51 16.10 -13.40
CA LYS A 172 43.98 16.99 -14.44
C LYS A 172 44.71 18.34 -14.42
N PRO A 173 45.66 18.59 -15.33
CA PRO A 173 46.37 19.86 -15.37
C PRO A 173 45.44 20.99 -15.83
N CYS A 174 45.37 22.08 -15.05
CA CYS A 174 44.67 23.30 -15.44
C CYS A 174 45.60 24.28 -16.19
N PRO A 175 45.06 25.12 -17.10
CA PRO A 175 45.82 26.18 -17.77
C PRO A 175 46.51 27.15 -16.80
N ALA A 176 47.61 27.78 -17.24
CA ALA A 176 48.37 28.72 -16.42
C ALA A 176 47.49 29.88 -15.90
N GLY A 177 47.50 30.11 -14.59
CA GLY A 177 46.66 31.12 -13.91
C GLY A 177 45.28 30.63 -13.47
N SER A 178 44.97 29.34 -13.67
CA SER A 178 43.72 28.70 -13.22
C SER A 178 43.97 27.55 -12.24
N ARG A 179 42.98 27.22 -11.41
CA ARG A 179 42.99 26.10 -10.46
C ARG A 179 41.73 25.27 -10.58
N LEU A 180 41.84 24.00 -10.22
CA LEU A 180 40.72 23.06 -10.17
C LEU A 180 39.82 23.38 -8.97
N THR A 181 38.52 23.49 -9.23
CA THR A 181 37.49 23.75 -8.21
C THR A 181 36.99 22.45 -7.57
N PRO A 182 36.24 22.51 -6.44
CA PRO A 182 35.53 21.36 -5.87
C PRO A 182 34.54 20.70 -6.84
N ASP A 183 34.06 21.44 -7.85
CA ASP A 183 33.19 20.94 -8.92
C ASP A 183 34.00 20.33 -10.09
N TYR A 184 35.32 20.21 -9.92
CA TYR A 184 36.29 19.67 -10.88
C TYR A 184 36.40 20.45 -12.21
N GLU A 185 36.16 21.76 -12.15
CA GLU A 185 36.32 22.69 -13.27
C GLU A 185 37.60 23.54 -13.10
N CYS A 186 38.28 23.90 -14.19
CA CYS A 186 39.42 24.81 -14.10
C CYS A 186 38.95 26.26 -14.21
N LEU A 187 39.08 27.03 -13.12
CA LEU A 187 38.72 28.45 -13.11
C LEU A 187 39.93 29.34 -12.83
N GLU A 188 39.96 30.52 -13.47
CA GLU A 188 40.99 31.54 -13.21
C GLU A 188 40.96 31.98 -11.74
N GLU A 189 42.14 32.13 -11.12
CA GLU A 189 42.27 32.50 -9.71
C GLU A 189 41.53 33.81 -9.35
N SER A 190 41.36 34.72 -10.31
CA SER A 190 40.62 35.98 -10.16
C SER A 190 39.12 35.77 -9.97
N ARG A 191 38.53 34.78 -10.65
CA ARG A 191 37.09 34.43 -10.56
C ARG A 191 36.79 33.49 -9.39
N TRP A 192 37.79 32.74 -8.95
CA TRP A 192 37.70 31.85 -7.79
C TRP A 192 37.34 32.60 -6.49
N LYS A 193 37.84 33.83 -6.30
CA LYS A 193 37.55 34.62 -5.09
C LYS A 193 36.12 35.19 -5.02
N LEU A 194 35.37 35.19 -6.13
CA LEU A 194 34.02 35.77 -6.22
C LEU A 194 32.90 34.72 -6.17
N SER A 195 33.23 33.43 -6.23
CA SER A 195 32.27 32.31 -6.23
C SER A 195 32.30 31.59 -4.89
N PHE A 196 31.42 31.98 -3.96
CA PHE A 196 31.16 31.19 -2.75
C PHE A 196 30.26 29.98 -3.10
N PHE A 197 30.90 28.81 -3.19
CA PHE A 197 30.44 27.40 -3.12
C PHE A 197 29.03 27.00 -3.59
N SER A 198 28.95 25.93 -4.39
CA SER A 198 27.74 25.07 -4.42
C SER A 198 28.00 23.58 -4.71
N CYS A 199 28.89 22.92 -3.95
CA CYS A 199 28.62 21.54 -3.51
C CYS A 199 27.90 21.63 -2.16
N LEU A 200 26.63 22.04 -2.17
CA LEU A 200 25.79 22.02 -0.97
C LEU A 200 25.44 20.57 -0.62
N GLU A 201 25.45 20.24 0.68
CA GLU A 201 24.91 18.97 1.17
C GLU A 201 23.49 18.78 0.62
N ILE A 202 23.30 17.75 -0.21
CA ILE A 202 21.96 17.27 -0.52
C ILE A 202 21.43 16.64 0.78
N LYS A 203 20.68 17.42 1.56
CA LYS A 203 19.61 16.82 2.36
C LYS A 203 18.58 16.30 1.36
N GLU A 204 18.06 15.10 1.59
CA GLU A 204 16.94 14.56 0.82
C GLU A 204 15.71 15.47 1.00
N ASP A 205 15.63 16.50 0.16
CA ASP A 205 14.45 17.26 -0.23
C ASP A 205 14.60 17.56 -1.72
N SER A 206 13.57 17.20 -2.49
CA SER A 206 13.15 17.67 -3.83
C SER A 206 14.23 17.93 -4.91
N ILE A 207 14.35 17.13 -5.98
CA ILE A 207 13.49 17.04 -7.19
C ILE A 207 13.83 18.09 -8.28
N ASP A 208 14.11 17.53 -9.49
CA ASP A 208 13.98 18.06 -10.87
C ASP A 208 14.97 19.16 -11.31
N ASP A 209 15.65 19.17 -12.47
CA ASP A 209 15.85 18.34 -13.67
C ASP A 209 16.77 19.24 -14.60
N PRO A 210 16.91 19.07 -15.92
CA PRO A 210 17.69 18.10 -16.71
C PRO A 210 18.77 18.79 -17.60
N VAL A 211 19.43 18.04 -18.51
CA VAL A 211 20.10 18.41 -19.82
C VAL A 211 21.34 17.50 -20.00
N VAL A 212 21.40 16.44 -20.82
CA VAL A 212 21.21 16.19 -22.27
C VAL A 212 22.57 15.92 -22.99
N MET A 213 22.61 14.81 -23.76
CA MET A 213 23.53 14.41 -24.85
C MET A 213 24.95 13.95 -24.46
N SER A 214 25.57 12.90 -25.03
CA SER A 214 25.27 12.00 -26.16
C SER A 214 26.41 10.96 -26.31
N THR A 215 26.11 9.77 -26.88
CA THR A 215 27.01 8.88 -27.69
C THR A 215 28.25 8.26 -26.96
N ILE A 216 28.59 6.96 -27.01
CA ILE A 216 29.18 6.18 -28.12
C ILE A 216 29.27 4.69 -27.72
N ILE A 217 29.09 3.81 -28.71
CA ILE A 217 29.27 2.36 -28.72
C ILE A 217 30.71 1.95 -28.36
N SER A 218 30.90 0.99 -27.44
CA SER A 218 32.00 0.02 -27.56
C SER A 218 31.65 -1.33 -26.94
N THR A 219 31.86 -2.36 -27.74
CA THR A 219 31.80 -3.79 -27.41
C THR A 219 33.04 -4.21 -26.62
N TYR A 220 32.86 -4.93 -25.52
CA TYR A 220 33.89 -5.84 -25.00
C TYR A 220 33.23 -7.13 -24.50
N GLY A 221 33.56 -8.24 -25.16
CA GLY A 221 33.31 -9.58 -24.67
C GLY A 221 34.40 -10.01 -23.70
N TYR A 222 34.04 -10.87 -22.74
CA TYR A 222 35.01 -11.65 -21.98
C TYR A 222 34.49 -13.05 -21.73
N GLU A 223 35.35 -14.01 -22.05
CA GLU A 223 35.19 -15.45 -21.96
C GLU A 223 35.32 -15.96 -20.52
N MET A 224 34.65 -17.08 -20.23
CA MET A 224 34.82 -17.86 -19.00
C MET A 224 36.03 -18.80 -19.09
N PRO A 225 36.69 -19.12 -17.97
CA PRO A 225 37.42 -20.37 -17.84
C PRO A 225 36.62 -21.41 -17.04
N SER A 226 36.56 -22.60 -17.62
CA SER A 226 36.36 -23.89 -16.95
C SER A 226 37.47 -24.16 -15.95
N ASP A 227 37.18 -24.90 -14.88
CA ASP A 227 37.94 -26.12 -14.55
C ASP A 227 37.30 -26.94 -13.42
N SER A 228 37.46 -28.25 -13.60
CA SER A 228 36.97 -29.38 -12.80
C SER A 228 38.07 -29.96 -11.92
N VAL A 229 37.81 -30.33 -10.66
CA VAL A 229 38.53 -31.43 -9.97
C VAL A 229 37.65 -32.10 -8.89
N ALA A 230 37.77 -33.44 -8.84
CA ALA A 230 37.02 -34.43 -8.08
C ALA A 230 37.38 -34.59 -6.59
N TRP A 231 36.51 -35.29 -5.83
CA TRP A 231 36.78 -35.85 -4.49
C TRP A 231 36.40 -37.34 -4.41
N PRO A 232 37.08 -38.17 -3.57
CA PRO A 232 36.96 -39.62 -3.60
C PRO A 232 36.01 -40.23 -2.56
N SER A 233 35.63 -41.47 -2.85
CA SER A 233 34.81 -42.41 -2.08
C SER A 233 35.52 -43.03 -0.87
N VAL A 234 34.77 -43.33 0.21
CA VAL A 234 34.55 -44.66 0.84
C VAL A 234 34.06 -44.46 2.28
N SER A 235 32.87 -44.99 2.60
CA SER A 235 32.52 -45.69 3.86
C SER A 235 30.99 -45.93 3.94
N VAL A 236 30.46 -46.76 3.04
CA VAL A 236 29.08 -47.28 3.09
C VAL A 236 29.14 -48.71 3.59
N THR A 237 29.05 -48.93 4.90
CA THR A 237 28.73 -50.27 5.46
C THR A 237 28.23 -50.27 6.92
N VAL A 238 27.81 -49.13 7.48
CA VAL A 238 27.22 -49.09 8.84
C VAL A 238 25.80 -48.51 8.88
N LEU A 239 25.28 -47.97 7.78
CA LEU A 239 23.93 -47.35 7.75
C LEU A 239 22.80 -48.23 7.16
N CYS A 240 23.05 -49.49 6.81
CA CYS A 240 22.04 -50.36 6.18
C CYS A 240 21.33 -51.33 7.14
N ILE A 241 21.57 -51.27 8.46
CA ILE A 241 20.88 -52.14 9.44
C ILE A 241 19.89 -51.37 10.33
N ALA A 242 19.94 -50.03 10.39
CA ALA A 242 19.01 -49.24 11.21
C ALA A 242 17.70 -48.84 10.50
N ALA A 243 17.63 -48.90 9.17
CA ALA A 243 16.44 -48.49 8.41
C ALA A 243 15.37 -49.58 8.24
N ALA A 244 15.70 -50.84 8.53
CA ALA A 244 14.78 -51.97 8.37
C ALA A 244 13.82 -52.19 9.57
N CYS A 245 14.08 -51.57 10.73
CA CYS A 245 13.24 -51.75 11.93
C CYS A 245 12.16 -50.67 12.12
N ILE A 246 12.20 -49.56 11.39
CA ILE A 246 11.25 -48.44 11.57
C ILE A 246 10.00 -48.57 10.66
N VAL A 247 10.07 -49.37 9.60
CA VAL A 247 8.94 -49.56 8.66
C VAL A 247 7.89 -50.57 9.18
N VAL A 248 8.18 -51.31 10.25
CA VAL A 248 7.25 -52.32 10.81
C VAL A 248 6.42 -51.78 11.99
N LEU A 249 6.70 -50.58 12.52
CA LEU A 249 6.02 -50.04 13.71
C LEU A 249 5.15 -48.79 13.48
N SER A 250 5.08 -48.21 12.28
CA SER A 250 4.25 -47.03 11.99
C SER A 250 2.91 -47.35 11.30
N LYS A 251 2.51 -48.63 11.21
CA LYS A 251 1.24 -49.05 10.58
C LYS A 251 0.07 -49.27 11.55
N ARG A 252 0.18 -48.83 12.80
CA ARG A 252 -0.93 -48.74 13.74
C ARG A 252 -0.83 -47.40 14.47
N ILE A 253 -1.97 -46.75 14.66
CA ILE A 253 -2.19 -45.48 15.38
C ILE A 253 -2.07 -44.24 14.46
N PHE A 254 -3.16 -43.92 13.76
CA PHE A 254 -3.90 -42.63 13.87
C PHE A 254 -4.97 -42.58 12.78
N ASN A 255 -6.18 -43.00 13.15
CA ASN A 255 -7.43 -42.67 12.47
C ASN A 255 -7.89 -41.33 13.04
N VAL A 256 -7.96 -40.27 12.23
CA VAL A 256 -8.69 -39.04 12.58
C VAL A 256 -9.59 -38.68 11.41
N ASN A 257 -10.90 -38.77 11.65
CA ASN A 257 -11.96 -38.32 10.76
C ASN A 257 -12.05 -36.79 10.80
N VAL A 258 -11.99 -36.14 9.64
CA VAL A 258 -12.36 -34.72 9.49
C VAL A 258 -13.75 -34.66 8.88
N HIS A 259 -14.72 -34.17 9.67
CA HIS A 259 -16.07 -33.85 9.21
C HIS A 259 -16.06 -32.48 8.51
N VAL A 260 -16.43 -32.44 7.23
CA VAL A 260 -16.79 -31.20 6.53
C VAL A 260 -18.32 -31.15 6.39
N LYS A 261 -18.92 -30.12 6.98
CA LYS A 261 -20.37 -29.84 6.95
C LYS A 261 -20.68 -28.99 5.72
N CYS A 262 -21.42 -29.53 4.75
CA CYS A 262 -22.02 -28.74 3.67
C CYS A 262 -23.53 -28.62 3.90
N ILE A 263 -24.04 -27.38 3.90
CA ILE A 263 -25.48 -27.08 3.92
C ILE A 263 -25.91 -26.74 2.49
N LYS A 264 -26.52 -27.70 1.80
CA LYS A 264 -27.84 -27.59 1.15
C LYS A 264 -28.21 -28.95 0.55
N GLY A 265 -29.33 -29.47 1.02
CA GLY A 265 -29.67 -30.89 0.96
C GLY A 265 -30.13 -31.41 -0.40
N LYS A 266 -29.80 -32.68 -0.63
CA LYS A 266 -30.74 -33.80 -0.81
C LYS A 266 -29.92 -35.09 -0.82
N THR A 267 -30.11 -35.91 0.21
CA THR A 267 -29.48 -37.23 0.37
C THR A 267 -30.34 -38.27 -0.35
N GLN A 268 -29.76 -39.03 -1.27
CA GLN A 268 -30.18 -40.39 -1.58
C GLN A 268 -28.96 -41.30 -1.45
N THR A 269 -29.15 -42.37 -0.69
CA THR A 269 -28.19 -43.41 -0.33
C THR A 269 -28.09 -44.45 -1.45
N MET A 270 -26.87 -44.77 -1.92
CA MET A 270 -26.53 -46.09 -2.49
C MET A 270 -25.08 -46.48 -2.17
N SER A 271 -24.89 -47.78 -2.03
CA SER A 271 -23.79 -48.52 -1.39
C SER A 271 -22.47 -48.56 -2.17
N HIS A 272 -21.39 -48.73 -1.40
CA HIS A 272 -20.08 -49.22 -1.86
C HIS A 272 -20.24 -50.56 -2.58
N ASP A 273 -20.26 -50.52 -3.92
CA ASP A 273 -19.71 -51.53 -4.83
C ASP A 273 -20.02 -51.10 -6.27
N LYS A 274 -19.00 -50.54 -6.95
CA LYS A 274 -18.85 -50.21 -8.40
C LYS A 274 -18.36 -48.78 -8.65
N ILE A 275 -17.08 -48.51 -8.37
CA ILE A 275 -16.30 -47.50 -9.12
C ILE A 275 -14.89 -48.08 -9.34
N SER A 276 -14.81 -49.03 -10.26
CA SER A 276 -13.57 -49.43 -10.94
C SER A 276 -13.85 -49.50 -12.43
N SER A 277 -14.36 -48.40 -12.97
CA SER A 277 -14.47 -48.08 -14.39
C SER A 277 -15.17 -46.73 -14.47
N ILE A 278 -14.44 -45.66 -14.80
CA ILE A 278 -14.86 -44.43 -15.49
C ILE A 278 -13.80 -43.34 -15.22
N ILE A 279 -13.13 -42.96 -16.32
CA ILE A 279 -12.31 -41.75 -16.57
C ILE A 279 -10.84 -41.82 -16.13
N VAL A 280 -10.05 -42.44 -17.01
CA VAL A 280 -8.68 -42.00 -17.33
C VAL A 280 -8.76 -41.06 -18.53
N PHE A 281 -7.96 -40.01 -18.47
CA PHE A 281 -7.66 -38.97 -19.48
C PHE A 281 -7.69 -39.46 -20.94
N PRO A 282 -8.27 -38.69 -21.88
CA PRO A 282 -8.04 -38.93 -23.29
C PRO A 282 -6.69 -38.31 -23.71
N GLU A 283 -5.71 -39.18 -23.95
CA GLU A 283 -4.63 -38.95 -24.91
C GLU A 283 -5.23 -38.76 -26.31
N ILE A 284 -5.04 -37.58 -26.90
CA ILE A 284 -5.33 -37.38 -28.33
C ILE A 284 -4.15 -37.96 -29.11
N LYS A 285 -4.42 -39.10 -29.76
CA LYS A 285 -3.54 -39.72 -30.75
C LYS A 285 -3.33 -38.77 -31.93
N GLN A 286 -2.06 -38.63 -32.30
CA GLN A 286 -1.64 -38.12 -33.60
C GLN A 286 -2.25 -38.98 -34.71
N THR A 287 -2.98 -38.33 -35.62
CA THR A 287 -3.29 -38.89 -36.94
C THR A 287 -2.78 -37.90 -37.98
N GLN A 288 -1.70 -38.26 -38.66
CA GLN A 288 -1.23 -37.57 -39.86
C GLN A 288 -2.16 -37.93 -41.04
N LYS A 289 -2.94 -36.96 -41.52
CA LYS A 289 -3.10 -36.60 -42.95
C LYS A 289 -4.25 -35.62 -43.11
N GLY A 290 -3.92 -34.43 -43.59
CA GLY A 290 -4.87 -33.39 -43.98
C GLY A 290 -4.25 -32.03 -43.80
N LYS A 291 -3.39 -31.62 -44.74
CA LYS A 291 -3.06 -30.22 -44.96
C LYS A 291 -4.38 -29.43 -44.96
N ASN A 292 -4.54 -28.54 -43.99
CA ASN A 292 -5.36 -27.34 -44.15
C ASN A 292 -4.66 -26.25 -43.37
N ASP A 293 -4.14 -25.31 -44.14
CA ASP A 293 -3.39 -24.15 -43.70
C ASP A 293 -4.13 -23.42 -42.57
N PHE A 294 -3.45 -23.29 -41.43
CA PHE A 294 -3.75 -22.21 -40.50
C PHE A 294 -3.38 -20.94 -41.26
N ASN A 295 -4.38 -20.28 -41.84
CA ASN A 295 -4.24 -18.99 -42.52
C ASN A 295 -3.67 -17.95 -41.54
N ARG A 296 -2.34 -17.87 -41.48
CA ARG A 296 -1.64 -16.66 -41.10
C ARG A 296 -1.90 -15.67 -42.22
N ASN A 297 -2.61 -14.59 -41.93
CA ASN A 297 -2.56 -13.42 -42.80
C ASN A 297 -1.09 -12.99 -42.90
N GLU A 298 -0.52 -13.03 -44.10
CA GLU A 298 0.88 -12.70 -44.39
C GLU A 298 1.27 -11.24 -44.06
N THR A 299 0.40 -10.48 -43.39
CA THR A 299 0.58 -9.06 -43.05
C THR A 299 0.54 -8.75 -41.55
N THR A 300 0.21 -9.70 -40.66
CA THR A 300 0.16 -9.44 -39.20
C THR A 300 0.63 -10.63 -38.37
N ASN A 301 1.63 -10.43 -37.49
CA ASN A 301 2.07 -11.41 -36.48
C ASN A 301 1.05 -11.65 -35.33
N ILE A 302 -0.19 -11.16 -35.48
CA ILE A 302 -1.21 -11.15 -34.42
C ILE A 302 -2.22 -12.28 -34.69
N PRO A 303 -2.48 -13.17 -33.71
CA PRO A 303 -3.52 -14.18 -33.82
C PRO A 303 -4.92 -13.58 -34.09
N ILE A 304 -5.73 -14.26 -34.91
CA ILE A 304 -7.06 -13.76 -35.35
C ILE A 304 -8.02 -13.56 -34.16
N ASP A 305 -7.99 -14.47 -33.20
CA ASP A 305 -8.76 -14.40 -31.95
C ASP A 305 -8.45 -13.15 -31.12
N VAL A 306 -7.19 -12.71 -31.10
CA VAL A 306 -6.78 -11.47 -30.44
C VAL A 306 -7.30 -10.25 -31.19
N LEU A 307 -7.26 -10.25 -32.52
CA LEU A 307 -7.82 -9.16 -33.34
C LEU A 307 -9.33 -9.04 -33.13
N ASP A 308 -10.05 -10.17 -33.03
CA ASP A 308 -11.49 -10.18 -32.74
C ASP A 308 -11.81 -9.61 -31.36
N LEU A 309 -10.98 -9.91 -30.35
CA LEU A 309 -11.13 -9.33 -29.00
C LEU A 309 -10.87 -7.82 -29.00
N GLN A 310 -9.83 -7.37 -29.70
CA GLN A 310 -9.52 -5.94 -29.85
C GLN A 310 -10.67 -5.20 -30.55
N GLU A 311 -11.22 -5.76 -31.62
CA GLU A 311 -12.35 -5.15 -32.34
C GLU A 311 -13.60 -5.05 -31.46
N LYS A 312 -13.92 -6.10 -30.70
CA LYS A 312 -15.04 -6.06 -29.73
C LYS A 312 -14.86 -4.94 -28.70
N GLU A 313 -13.63 -4.70 -28.24
CA GLU A 313 -13.34 -3.65 -27.28
C GLU A 313 -13.46 -2.25 -27.91
N ILE A 314 -12.94 -2.07 -29.13
CA ILE A 314 -13.10 -0.84 -29.92
C ILE A 314 -14.58 -0.53 -30.16
N VAL A 315 -15.42 -1.53 -30.46
CA VAL A 315 -16.87 -1.36 -30.61
C VAL A 315 -17.51 -0.84 -29.31
N LYS A 316 -17.10 -1.35 -28.14
CA LYS A 316 -17.56 -0.81 -26.85
C LYS A 316 -17.12 0.64 -26.67
N TRP A 317 -15.88 0.97 -27.02
CA TRP A 317 -15.38 2.34 -26.94
C TRP A 317 -16.19 3.29 -27.82
N ARG A 318 -16.50 2.90 -29.07
CA ARG A 318 -17.35 3.69 -29.97
C ARG A 318 -18.74 3.96 -29.39
N LYS A 319 -19.37 2.97 -28.75
CA LYS A 319 -20.66 3.15 -28.08
C LYS A 319 -20.58 4.20 -26.96
N ARG A 320 -19.51 4.17 -26.17
CA ARG A 320 -19.27 5.16 -25.09
C ARG A 320 -19.00 6.59 -25.60
N GLN A 321 -18.64 6.75 -26.88
CA GLN A 321 -18.36 8.05 -27.50
C GLN A 321 -19.58 8.71 -28.16
N GLN A 322 -20.77 8.10 -28.15
CA GLN A 322 -21.95 8.67 -28.84
C GLN A 322 -22.29 10.10 -28.40
N ASN A 323 -22.13 10.36 -27.10
CA ASN A 323 -22.37 11.65 -26.47
C ASN A 323 -21.07 12.37 -26.11
N PHE A 324 -19.98 12.09 -26.83
CA PHE A 324 -18.74 12.84 -26.67
C PHE A 324 -18.98 14.32 -27.00
N GLU A 325 -18.38 15.18 -26.20
CA GLU A 325 -18.33 16.62 -26.40
C GLU A 325 -16.86 17.04 -26.38
N GLU A 326 -16.45 17.79 -27.40
CA GLU A 326 -15.07 18.26 -27.51
C GLU A 326 -14.79 19.35 -26.47
N THR A 327 -13.68 19.19 -25.76
CA THR A 327 -13.18 20.10 -24.72
C THR A 327 -11.77 20.54 -25.05
N HIS A 328 -11.34 21.66 -24.48
CA HIS A 328 -9.97 22.14 -24.55
C HIS A 328 -8.97 21.07 -24.11
N ALA A 329 -9.28 20.34 -23.03
CA ALA A 329 -8.46 19.21 -22.60
C ALA A 329 -8.32 18.14 -23.70
N SER A 330 -9.42 17.80 -24.38
CA SER A 330 -9.40 16.78 -25.43
C SER A 330 -8.61 17.22 -26.67
N THR A 331 -8.69 18.51 -27.04
CA THR A 331 -7.92 19.06 -28.17
C THR A 331 -6.43 19.14 -27.84
N THR A 332 -6.09 19.62 -26.64
CA THR A 332 -4.70 19.74 -26.18
C THR A 332 -4.05 18.36 -26.05
N VAL A 333 -4.77 17.34 -25.54
CA VAL A 333 -4.26 15.96 -25.50
C VAL A 333 -4.03 15.42 -26.91
N LEU A 334 -4.94 15.65 -27.85
CA LEU A 334 -4.75 15.21 -29.24
C LEU A 334 -3.49 15.82 -29.85
N GLU A 335 -3.28 17.12 -29.68
CA GLU A 335 -2.06 17.81 -30.15
C GLU A 335 -0.81 17.23 -29.49
N THR A 336 -0.84 17.05 -28.17
CA THR A 336 0.27 16.48 -27.40
C THR A 336 0.63 15.06 -27.86
N VAL A 337 -0.36 14.21 -28.14
CA VAL A 337 -0.12 12.85 -28.67
C VAL A 337 0.51 12.93 -30.06
N LYS A 338 0.06 13.85 -30.92
CA LYS A 338 0.64 14.04 -32.25
C LYS A 338 2.11 14.46 -32.17
N THR A 339 2.45 15.40 -31.29
CA THR A 339 3.81 15.95 -31.17
C THR A 339 4.77 15.02 -30.42
N ASN A 340 4.35 14.42 -29.30
CA ASN A 340 5.26 13.71 -28.37
C ASN A 340 5.17 12.19 -28.44
N GLY A 341 4.08 11.64 -28.97
CA GLY A 341 3.92 10.19 -29.18
C GLY A 341 3.66 9.36 -27.91
N PHE A 342 4.06 9.79 -26.72
CA PHE A 342 3.82 9.08 -25.46
C PHE A 342 3.21 10.01 -24.39
N VAL A 343 1.95 9.76 -24.03
CA VAL A 343 1.15 10.63 -23.15
C VAL A 343 0.46 9.82 -22.05
N ILE A 344 0.37 10.40 -20.85
CA ILE A 344 -0.45 9.88 -19.74
C ILE A 344 -1.49 10.90 -19.30
N LEU A 345 -2.74 10.48 -19.21
CA LEU A 345 -3.85 11.27 -18.70
C LEU A 345 -4.10 10.90 -17.23
N SER A 346 -3.94 11.86 -16.30
CA SER A 346 -4.33 11.67 -14.91
C SER A 346 -5.60 12.42 -14.54
N GLY A 347 -6.30 11.96 -13.50
CA GLY A 347 -7.53 12.57 -13.02
C GLY A 347 -8.30 11.65 -12.08
N PRO A 348 -9.27 12.18 -11.30
CA PRO A 348 -10.10 11.37 -10.41
C PRO A 348 -10.99 10.40 -11.19
N PRO A 349 -11.56 9.36 -10.54
CA PRO A 349 -12.60 8.53 -11.13
C PRO A 349 -13.71 9.39 -11.77
N GLY A 350 -14.18 8.99 -12.95
CA GLY A 350 -15.26 9.69 -13.66
C GLY A 350 -14.91 11.03 -14.31
N SER A 351 -13.65 11.48 -14.30
CA SER A 351 -13.25 12.77 -14.92
C SER A 351 -13.19 12.79 -16.45
N GLY A 352 -13.41 11.65 -17.12
CA GLY A 352 -13.39 11.55 -18.58
C GLY A 352 -12.06 11.14 -19.22
N LYS A 353 -11.07 10.67 -18.45
CA LYS A 353 -9.76 10.21 -18.97
C LYS A 353 -9.87 9.23 -20.15
N SER A 354 -10.54 8.10 -19.93
CA SER A 354 -10.68 7.04 -20.94
C SER A 354 -11.49 7.55 -22.14
N VAL A 355 -12.46 8.43 -21.90
CA VAL A 355 -13.25 9.06 -22.97
C VAL A 355 -12.36 9.91 -23.89
N ILE A 356 -11.47 10.74 -23.32
CA ILE A 356 -10.53 11.55 -24.11
C ILE A 356 -9.52 10.63 -24.83
N ALA A 357 -8.95 9.64 -24.16
CA ALA A 357 -7.98 8.72 -24.75
C ALA A 357 -8.55 8.00 -25.98
N TYR A 358 -9.77 7.47 -25.88
CA TYR A 358 -10.42 6.80 -27.00
C TYR A 358 -10.74 7.77 -28.13
N ASN A 359 -11.26 8.98 -27.82
CA ASN A 359 -11.54 9.98 -28.84
C ASN A 359 -10.28 10.37 -29.62
N THR A 360 -9.16 10.57 -28.93
CA THR A 360 -7.86 10.83 -29.55
C THR A 360 -7.45 9.69 -30.49
N ALA A 361 -7.57 8.43 -30.05
CA ALA A 361 -7.29 7.27 -30.89
C ALA A 361 -8.19 7.22 -32.14
N PHE A 362 -9.50 7.50 -31.99
CA PHE A 362 -10.44 7.55 -33.12
C PHE A 362 -10.14 8.67 -34.12
N ILE A 363 -9.68 9.83 -33.64
CA ILE A 363 -9.27 10.93 -34.53
C ILE A 363 -8.01 10.55 -35.30
N LEU A 364 -7.02 9.95 -34.64
CA LEU A 364 -5.80 9.46 -35.29
C LEU A 364 -6.11 8.37 -36.33
N GLU A 365 -7.04 7.46 -36.03
CA GLU A 365 -7.51 6.45 -36.99
C GLU A 365 -8.12 7.11 -38.23
N LYS A 366 -9.10 7.99 -38.05
CA LYS A 366 -9.85 8.57 -39.15
C LYS A 366 -9.07 9.59 -39.98
N LYS A 367 -8.25 10.43 -39.34
CA LYS A 367 -7.58 11.56 -40.00
C LYS A 367 -6.15 11.28 -40.41
N GLU A 368 -5.47 10.35 -39.72
CA GLU A 368 -4.04 10.10 -39.93
C GLU A 368 -3.71 8.62 -40.24
N ASN A 369 -4.74 7.79 -40.40
CA ASN A 369 -4.66 6.39 -40.78
C ASN A 369 -3.87 5.52 -39.78
N PHE A 370 -4.03 5.81 -38.48
CA PHE A 370 -3.50 4.97 -37.41
C PHE A 370 -4.41 3.76 -37.16
N LYS A 371 -3.82 2.58 -36.95
CA LYS A 371 -4.54 1.42 -36.42
C LYS A 371 -4.62 1.53 -34.90
N ILE A 372 -5.84 1.44 -34.35
CA ILE A 372 -6.06 1.44 -32.90
C ILE A 372 -5.67 0.06 -32.33
N MET A 373 -4.88 0.08 -31.27
CA MET A 373 -4.39 -1.10 -30.57
C MET A 373 -4.75 -1.02 -29.08
N PRO A 374 -5.93 -1.51 -28.66
CA PRO A 374 -6.24 -1.69 -27.25
C PRO A 374 -5.30 -2.75 -26.67
N VAL A 375 -4.60 -2.42 -25.60
CA VAL A 375 -3.73 -3.36 -24.89
C VAL A 375 -3.89 -3.23 -23.39
N SER A 376 -3.67 -4.32 -22.67
CA SER A 376 -3.86 -4.39 -21.22
C SER A 376 -2.55 -4.39 -20.44
N SER A 377 -1.41 -4.57 -21.12
CA SER A 377 -0.11 -4.65 -20.49
C SER A 377 1.01 -4.14 -21.43
N PRO A 378 2.18 -3.74 -20.90
CA PRO A 378 3.27 -3.22 -21.72
C PRO A 378 3.86 -4.25 -22.69
N GLU A 379 3.85 -5.54 -22.36
CA GLU A 379 4.39 -6.62 -23.20
C GLU A 379 3.60 -6.79 -24.51
N GLU A 380 2.30 -6.49 -24.47
CA GLU A 380 1.43 -6.52 -25.64
C GLU A 380 1.82 -5.48 -26.68
N ILE A 381 2.42 -4.35 -26.28
CA ILE A 381 2.95 -3.35 -27.22
C ILE A 381 4.00 -4.02 -28.09
N ARG A 382 4.98 -4.70 -27.48
CA ARG A 382 6.04 -5.42 -28.22
C ARG A 382 5.45 -6.50 -29.12
N LYS A 383 4.50 -7.27 -28.59
CA LYS A 383 3.88 -8.39 -29.30
C LYS A 383 3.10 -7.93 -30.53
N TYR A 384 2.45 -6.78 -30.47
CA TYR A 384 1.53 -6.30 -31.50
C TYR A 384 2.08 -5.13 -32.33
N LEU A 385 3.33 -4.71 -32.10
CA LEU A 385 3.99 -3.69 -32.91
C LEU A 385 4.24 -4.18 -34.34
N LEU A 386 3.84 -3.36 -35.30
CA LEU A 386 4.02 -3.56 -36.74
C LEU A 386 4.82 -2.37 -37.27
N SER A 387 6.12 -2.56 -37.47
CA SER A 387 7.08 -1.47 -37.76
C SER A 387 6.75 -0.59 -38.97
N LYS A 388 5.94 -1.08 -39.93
CA LYS A 388 5.53 -0.35 -41.14
C LYS A 388 4.12 0.26 -41.06
N THR A 389 3.39 0.02 -39.97
CA THR A 389 2.01 0.45 -39.82
C THR A 389 1.94 1.54 -38.76
N LYS A 390 1.18 2.61 -39.04
CA LYS A 390 0.89 3.61 -38.02
C LYS A 390 -0.01 2.99 -36.96
N GLN A 391 0.40 3.02 -35.69
CA GLN A 391 -0.35 2.39 -34.60
C GLN A 391 -0.49 3.31 -33.39
N VAL A 392 -1.67 3.32 -32.78
CA VAL A 392 -1.92 4.01 -31.51
C VAL A 392 -2.32 2.98 -30.46
N PHE A 393 -1.45 2.80 -29.47
CA PHE A 393 -1.67 1.95 -28.32
C PHE A 393 -2.39 2.73 -27.23
N VAL A 394 -3.40 2.11 -26.62
CA VAL A 394 -4.15 2.70 -25.51
C VAL A 394 -4.21 1.69 -24.37
N ILE A 395 -3.75 2.11 -23.18
CA ILE A 395 -3.77 1.31 -21.95
C ILE A 395 -4.54 2.07 -20.88
N ASP A 396 -5.62 1.47 -20.40
CA ASP A 396 -6.48 2.06 -19.36
C ASP A 396 -6.03 1.55 -17.99
N ASP A 397 -5.65 2.45 -17.08
CA ASP A 397 -5.17 2.13 -15.73
C ASP A 397 -4.00 1.09 -15.69
N PRO A 398 -2.82 1.41 -16.25
CA PRO A 398 -1.75 0.47 -16.61
C PRO A 398 -1.00 -0.17 -15.43
N VAL A 399 -1.21 0.32 -14.20
CA VAL A 399 -0.57 -0.18 -12.97
C VAL A 399 -1.58 -0.43 -11.87
N GLY A 400 -2.82 -0.72 -12.26
CA GLY A 400 -3.90 -0.99 -11.35
C GLY A 400 -4.92 0.14 -11.31
N LYS A 401 -6.14 -0.24 -10.93
CA LYS A 401 -7.28 0.65 -10.83
C LYS A 401 -7.30 1.36 -9.48
N TYR A 402 -7.02 0.67 -8.39
CA TYR A 402 -7.28 1.16 -7.03
C TYR A 402 -6.06 1.35 -6.16
N THR A 403 -5.02 0.55 -6.42
CA THR A 403 -3.72 0.61 -5.78
C THR A 403 -2.66 0.45 -6.86
N VAL A 404 -1.43 0.82 -6.51
CA VAL A 404 -0.28 0.54 -7.36
C VAL A 404 0.00 -0.96 -7.27
N ASP A 405 -0.06 -1.66 -8.40
CA ASP A 405 0.35 -3.06 -8.50
C ASP A 405 1.85 -3.14 -8.81
N ASP A 406 2.63 -3.57 -7.83
CA ASP A 406 4.08 -3.76 -7.95
C ASP A 406 4.44 -4.72 -9.09
N ILE A 407 3.61 -5.75 -9.35
CA ILE A 407 3.83 -6.68 -10.47
C ILE A 407 3.70 -5.91 -11.79
N CYS A 408 2.68 -5.06 -11.92
CA CYS A 408 2.53 -4.22 -13.10
C CYS A 408 3.71 -3.25 -13.26
N ILE A 409 4.22 -2.65 -12.18
CA ILE A 409 5.44 -1.81 -12.24
C ILE A 409 6.62 -2.61 -12.77
N GLN A 410 6.85 -3.83 -12.29
CA GLN A 410 7.96 -4.67 -12.76
C GLN A 410 7.82 -5.01 -14.25
N ARG A 411 6.59 -5.26 -14.72
CA ARG A 411 6.32 -5.46 -16.15
C ARG A 411 6.68 -4.24 -16.99
N TRP A 412 6.35 -3.03 -16.52
CA TRP A 412 6.76 -1.80 -17.18
C TRP A 412 8.29 -1.64 -17.23
N LYS A 413 9.00 -1.92 -16.12
CA LYS A 413 10.47 -1.88 -16.07
C LYS A 413 11.11 -2.88 -17.05
N ASN A 414 10.54 -4.07 -17.18
CA ASN A 414 11.05 -5.09 -18.10
C ASN A 414 10.91 -4.68 -19.58
N GLU A 415 9.88 -3.92 -19.92
CA GLU A 415 9.60 -3.48 -21.29
C GLU A 415 10.14 -2.07 -21.61
N GLU A 416 10.73 -1.42 -20.63
CA GLU A 416 11.08 -0.01 -20.66
C GLU A 416 12.06 0.37 -21.77
N ILE A 417 13.14 -0.40 -21.95
CA ILE A 417 14.12 -0.15 -23.02
C ILE A 417 13.45 -0.25 -24.38
N PHE A 418 12.57 -1.24 -24.55
CA PHE A 418 11.84 -1.45 -25.80
C PHE A 418 10.83 -0.34 -26.06
N ILE A 419 10.08 0.07 -25.05
CA ILE A 419 9.12 1.18 -25.13
C ILE A 419 9.88 2.47 -25.47
N LYS A 420 10.98 2.76 -24.78
CA LYS A 420 11.85 3.91 -25.08
C LYS A 420 12.28 3.92 -26.54
N GLN A 421 12.86 2.84 -27.03
CA GLN A 421 13.28 2.73 -28.44
C GLN A 421 12.09 2.90 -29.38
N THR A 422 10.96 2.24 -29.09
CA THR A 422 9.76 2.28 -29.93
C THR A 422 9.21 3.70 -30.10
N PHE A 423 9.13 4.48 -29.02
CA PHE A 423 8.52 5.81 -29.08
C PHE A 423 9.52 6.94 -29.36
N THR A 424 10.83 6.67 -29.25
CA THR A 424 11.87 7.61 -29.68
C THR A 424 12.19 7.45 -31.18
N ASP A 425 12.23 6.21 -31.68
CA ASP A 425 12.71 5.91 -33.03
C ASP A 425 11.58 5.84 -34.08
N PHE A 426 10.33 5.62 -33.67
CA PHE A 426 9.20 5.44 -34.60
C PHE A 426 8.13 6.54 -34.42
N SER A 427 8.17 7.54 -35.31
CA SER A 427 7.10 8.56 -35.41
C SER A 427 5.72 7.99 -35.76
N ASN A 428 5.69 6.76 -36.30
CA ASN A 428 4.48 6.03 -36.66
C ASN A 428 3.78 5.33 -35.48
N THR A 429 4.34 5.39 -34.27
CA THR A 429 3.76 4.73 -33.09
C THR A 429 3.39 5.75 -32.03
N LYS A 430 2.18 5.62 -31.45
CA LYS A 430 1.65 6.48 -30.39
C LYS A 430 1.21 5.62 -29.20
N LEU A 431 1.36 6.13 -27.98
CA LEU A 431 0.95 5.47 -26.75
C LEU A 431 0.23 6.46 -25.84
N ILE A 432 -0.97 6.06 -25.43
CA ILE A 432 -1.84 6.82 -24.53
C ILE A 432 -2.12 5.95 -23.31
N LEU A 433 -1.72 6.45 -22.15
CA LEU A 433 -2.03 5.85 -20.86
C LEU A 433 -3.11 6.67 -20.15
N THR A 434 -4.00 6.02 -19.42
CA THR A 434 -4.84 6.70 -18.42
C THR A 434 -4.41 6.26 -17.03
N CYS A 435 -4.56 7.12 -16.03
CA CYS A 435 -4.19 6.79 -14.67
C CYS A 435 -5.02 7.60 -13.68
N ARG A 436 -5.30 7.07 -12.49
CA ARG A 436 -5.89 7.88 -11.41
C ARG A 436 -4.86 8.83 -10.84
N THR A 437 -5.31 10.02 -10.41
CA THR A 437 -4.42 11.06 -9.86
C THR A 437 -3.52 10.54 -8.74
N TYR A 438 -4.06 9.72 -7.82
CA TYR A 438 -3.24 9.18 -6.73
C TYR A 438 -2.23 8.12 -7.16
N ILE A 439 -2.55 7.32 -8.18
CA ILE A 439 -1.63 6.32 -8.73
C ILE A 439 -0.50 7.03 -9.48
N TYR A 440 -0.80 8.16 -10.12
CA TYR A 440 0.25 9.00 -10.68
C TYR A 440 1.14 9.60 -9.57
N LYS A 441 0.52 10.17 -8.52
CA LYS A 441 1.21 10.79 -7.38
C LYS A 441 2.06 9.84 -6.55
N SER A 442 1.77 8.53 -6.55
CA SER A 442 2.59 7.52 -5.87
C SER A 442 4.00 7.39 -6.45
N GLY A 443 4.27 8.00 -7.61
CA GLY A 443 5.57 8.02 -8.25
C GLY A 443 5.75 6.97 -9.33
N PHE A 444 4.69 6.28 -9.77
CA PHE A 444 4.76 5.30 -10.87
C PHE A 444 5.53 5.85 -12.09
N CYS A 445 5.21 7.05 -12.57
CA CYS A 445 5.86 7.60 -13.76
C CYS A 445 7.33 7.99 -13.53
N ARG A 446 7.73 8.33 -12.30
CA ARG A 446 9.14 8.58 -11.96
C ARG A 446 9.99 7.31 -12.01
N GLN A 447 9.35 6.15 -11.94
CA GLN A 447 10.02 4.86 -12.09
C GLN A 447 10.18 4.44 -13.55
N LEU A 448 9.71 5.26 -14.51
CA LEU A 448 9.91 5.06 -15.94
C LEU A 448 11.03 6.00 -16.43
N HIS A 449 12.10 5.45 -17.00
CA HIS A 449 13.25 6.11 -17.63
C HIS A 449 12.85 6.99 -18.84
N VAL A 450 11.68 6.75 -19.45
CA VAL A 450 11.06 7.70 -20.37
C VAL A 450 9.72 8.10 -19.78
N PRO A 451 9.64 9.25 -19.11
CA PRO A 451 8.38 9.69 -18.56
C PRO A 451 7.44 10.09 -19.71
N PRO A 452 6.19 9.61 -19.71
CA PRO A 452 5.18 10.13 -20.62
C PRO A 452 4.92 11.61 -20.35
N ILE A 453 4.50 12.36 -21.38
CA ILE A 453 3.99 13.71 -21.14
C ILE A 453 2.71 13.62 -20.32
N HIS A 454 2.69 14.34 -19.20
CA HIS A 454 1.62 14.28 -18.22
C HIS A 454 0.53 15.31 -18.52
N CYS A 455 -0.69 14.83 -18.74
CA CYS A 455 -1.89 15.66 -18.88
C CYS A 455 -2.80 15.45 -17.65
N ASP A 456 -2.70 16.34 -16.66
CA ASP A 456 -3.53 16.27 -15.46
C ASP A 456 -4.87 16.99 -15.66
N LEU A 457 -5.96 16.23 -15.73
CA LEU A 457 -7.32 16.76 -15.90
C LEU A 457 -7.85 17.57 -14.70
N LEU A 458 -7.09 17.68 -13.61
CA LEU A 458 -7.38 18.61 -12.50
C LEU A 458 -6.61 19.93 -12.61
N SER A 459 -5.56 20.00 -13.42
CA SER A 459 -4.76 21.21 -13.59
C SER A 459 -5.54 22.29 -14.36
N HIS A 460 -5.19 23.56 -14.16
CA HIS A 460 -5.95 24.69 -14.74
C HIS A 460 -6.09 24.61 -16.27
N ASN A 461 -5.10 24.03 -16.96
CA ASN A 461 -5.09 23.89 -18.42
C ASN A 461 -6.00 22.78 -18.96
N PHE A 462 -6.39 21.82 -18.12
CA PHE A 462 -7.18 20.66 -18.56
C PHE A 462 -8.48 20.47 -17.77
N LYS A 463 -8.66 21.20 -16.67
CA LYS A 463 -9.89 21.17 -15.88
C LYS A 463 -11.04 21.72 -16.72
N LEU A 464 -12.16 20.98 -16.72
CA LEU A 464 -13.37 21.41 -17.41
C LEU A 464 -13.85 22.76 -16.88
N SER A 465 -13.92 23.74 -17.77
CA SER A 465 -14.55 25.03 -17.53
C SER A 465 -16.07 24.88 -17.34
N LEU A 466 -16.69 25.87 -16.71
CA LEU A 466 -18.15 25.93 -16.58
C LEU A 466 -18.86 25.80 -17.95
N PHE A 467 -18.31 26.44 -18.97
CA PHE A 467 -18.85 26.40 -20.33
C PHE A 467 -18.83 24.98 -20.92
N GLU A 468 -17.72 24.26 -20.79
CA GLU A 468 -17.60 22.87 -21.25
C GLU A 468 -18.50 21.94 -20.46
N ARG A 469 -18.57 22.11 -19.13
CA ARG A 469 -19.49 21.34 -18.28
C ARG A 469 -20.94 21.51 -18.72
N ARG A 470 -21.38 22.74 -19.00
CA ARG A 470 -22.72 23.01 -19.56
C ARG A 470 -22.95 22.33 -20.91
N LYS A 471 -21.94 22.32 -21.80
CA LYS A 471 -22.04 21.62 -23.08
C LYS A 471 -22.21 20.11 -22.89
N ILE A 472 -21.41 19.51 -22.00
CA ILE A 472 -21.54 18.09 -21.64
C ILE A 472 -22.96 17.81 -21.14
N CYS A 473 -23.49 18.59 -20.20
CA CYS A 473 -24.86 18.40 -19.70
C CYS A 473 -25.90 18.44 -20.83
N ARG A 474 -25.80 19.43 -21.73
CA ARG A 474 -26.71 19.56 -22.90
C ARG A 474 -26.61 18.35 -23.83
N ARG A 475 -25.41 17.81 -24.04
CA ARG A 475 -25.18 16.63 -24.88
C ARG A 475 -25.90 15.39 -24.34
N TYR A 476 -25.96 15.25 -23.01
CA TYR A 476 -26.72 14.22 -22.31
C TYR A 476 -28.18 14.60 -22.06
N LYS A 477 -28.66 15.74 -22.59
CA LYS A 477 -30.04 16.25 -22.43
C LYS A 477 -30.45 16.45 -20.96
N ILE A 478 -29.48 16.81 -20.12
CA ILE A 478 -29.74 17.12 -18.71
C ILE A 478 -30.36 18.53 -18.63
N PRO A 479 -31.42 18.71 -17.82
CA PRO A 479 -31.99 20.03 -17.55
C PRO A 479 -30.95 21.04 -17.04
N GLU A 480 -31.27 22.33 -17.13
CA GLU A 480 -30.34 23.37 -16.71
C GLU A 480 -30.07 23.29 -15.21
N LEU A 481 -28.80 23.09 -14.86
CA LEU A 481 -28.30 23.07 -13.50
C LEU A 481 -27.70 24.45 -13.16
N ASN A 482 -27.80 24.86 -11.89
CA ASN A 482 -27.11 26.04 -11.41
C ASN A 482 -25.58 25.83 -11.40
N GLU A 483 -24.85 26.94 -11.34
CA GLU A 483 -23.38 26.93 -11.42
C GLU A 483 -22.74 26.11 -10.30
N ASP A 484 -23.22 26.27 -9.06
CA ASP A 484 -22.69 25.57 -7.89
C ASP A 484 -22.80 24.04 -8.04
N THR A 485 -23.95 23.55 -8.49
CA THR A 485 -24.22 22.12 -8.71
C THR A 485 -23.35 21.57 -9.84
N ILE A 486 -23.21 22.32 -10.95
CA ILE A 486 -22.38 21.91 -12.08
C ILE A 486 -20.91 21.81 -11.69
N MET A 487 -20.43 22.71 -10.83
CA MET A 487 -19.02 22.80 -10.43
C MET A 487 -18.67 21.88 -9.25
N MET A 488 -19.66 21.36 -8.53
CA MET A 488 -19.52 20.60 -7.29
C MET A 488 -18.58 19.40 -7.41
N TYR A 489 -18.78 18.55 -8.42
CA TYR A 489 -18.05 17.29 -8.57
C TYR A 489 -17.09 17.29 -9.77
N ASN A 490 -15.86 16.82 -9.57
CA ASN A 490 -14.91 16.60 -10.67
C ASN A 490 -15.28 15.38 -11.56
N CYS A 491 -16.18 14.51 -11.08
CA CYS A 491 -16.71 13.37 -11.82
C CYS A 491 -18.00 13.69 -12.60
N LEU A 492 -18.32 14.97 -12.86
CA LEU A 492 -19.50 15.38 -13.63
C LEU A 492 -19.75 14.55 -14.90
N PRO A 493 -18.74 14.23 -15.75
CA PRO A 493 -18.98 13.38 -16.92
C PRO A 493 -19.60 12.02 -16.58
N LEU A 494 -19.17 11.38 -15.49
CA LEU A 494 -19.74 10.12 -15.02
C LEU A 494 -21.16 10.30 -14.49
N LEU A 495 -21.43 11.39 -13.76
CA LEU A 495 -22.77 11.72 -13.28
C LEU A 495 -23.75 11.87 -14.45
N CYS A 496 -23.32 12.57 -15.52
CA CYS A 496 -24.12 12.75 -16.72
C CYS A 496 -24.43 11.42 -17.46
N VAL A 497 -23.47 10.50 -17.49
CA VAL A 497 -23.65 9.16 -18.09
C VAL A 497 -24.64 8.32 -17.28
N SER A 498 -24.60 8.44 -15.97
CA SER A 498 -25.38 7.59 -15.05
C SER A 498 -26.77 8.16 -14.74
N TYR A 499 -27.02 9.42 -15.12
CA TYR A 499 -28.28 10.12 -14.89
C TYR A 499 -29.45 9.45 -15.63
N SER A 500 -30.57 9.28 -14.92
CA SER A 500 -31.84 8.85 -15.49
C SER A 500 -32.86 9.97 -15.46
N ASN A 501 -33.59 10.18 -16.57
CA ASN A 501 -34.67 11.19 -16.66
C ASN A 501 -35.86 10.95 -15.69
N LYS A 502 -35.80 9.91 -14.86
CA LYS A 502 -36.80 9.61 -13.82
C LYS A 502 -36.43 10.19 -12.46
N GLU A 503 -35.19 10.62 -12.28
CA GLU A 503 -34.69 11.19 -11.02
C GLU A 503 -34.91 12.71 -11.00
N ASP A 504 -35.06 13.29 -9.81
CA ASP A 504 -35.00 14.74 -9.68
C ASP A 504 -33.58 15.21 -10.04
N THR A 505 -33.50 16.12 -11.02
CA THR A 505 -32.20 16.51 -11.58
C THR A 505 -31.34 17.22 -10.55
N ILE A 506 -31.89 18.16 -9.79
CA ILE A 506 -31.10 18.96 -8.86
C ILE A 506 -30.61 18.08 -7.72
N ASP A 507 -31.51 17.25 -7.18
CA ASP A 507 -31.16 16.35 -6.09
C ASP A 507 -30.10 15.32 -6.52
N TYR A 508 -30.25 14.67 -7.68
CA TYR A 508 -29.27 13.70 -8.16
C TYR A 508 -27.86 14.27 -8.30
N PHE A 509 -27.71 15.48 -8.88
CA PHE A 509 -26.38 16.08 -9.07
C PHE A 509 -25.83 16.70 -7.78
N SER A 510 -26.68 17.10 -6.83
CA SER A 510 -26.27 17.62 -5.53
C SER A 510 -25.93 16.50 -4.54
N ASN A 511 -26.59 15.35 -4.68
CA ASN A 511 -26.50 14.16 -3.82
C ASN A 511 -26.42 12.88 -4.68
N PRO A 512 -25.31 12.63 -5.38
CA PRO A 512 -25.15 11.45 -6.25
C PRO A 512 -24.88 10.17 -5.43
N TYR A 513 -25.73 9.89 -4.45
CA TYR A 513 -25.57 8.83 -3.45
C TYR A 513 -25.31 7.46 -4.08
N LYS A 514 -26.06 7.08 -5.11
CA LYS A 514 -25.90 5.77 -5.79
C LYS A 514 -24.50 5.62 -6.39
N VAL A 515 -24.05 6.65 -7.13
CA VAL A 515 -22.73 6.65 -7.77
C VAL A 515 -21.62 6.64 -6.72
N LEU A 516 -21.77 7.41 -5.64
CA LEU A 516 -20.80 7.44 -4.55
C LEU A 516 -20.77 6.11 -3.78
N THR A 517 -21.91 5.46 -3.58
CA THR A 517 -22.02 4.16 -2.93
C THR A 517 -21.27 3.09 -3.72
N ASP A 518 -21.50 3.02 -5.03
CA ASP A 518 -20.80 2.08 -5.90
C ASP A 518 -19.28 2.32 -5.87
N GLU A 519 -18.83 3.57 -5.90
CA GLU A 519 -17.41 3.90 -5.83
C GLU A 519 -16.80 3.58 -4.45
N MET A 520 -17.57 3.74 -3.36
CA MET A 520 -17.12 3.37 -2.00
C MET A 520 -17.06 1.87 -1.78
N ILE A 521 -18.03 1.09 -2.29
CA ILE A 521 -17.98 -0.37 -2.27
C ILE A 521 -16.73 -0.84 -3.03
N ASN A 522 -16.51 -0.31 -4.23
CA ASN A 522 -15.32 -0.61 -4.99
C ASN A 522 -14.03 -0.20 -4.27
N THR A 523 -14.00 0.96 -3.62
CA THR A 523 -12.83 1.42 -2.85
C THR A 523 -12.55 0.48 -1.68
N LYS A 524 -13.59 0.04 -0.96
CA LYS A 524 -13.48 -0.94 0.12
C LYS A 524 -12.94 -2.28 -0.41
N GLU A 525 -13.46 -2.81 -1.51
CA GLU A 525 -13.04 -4.12 -2.03
C GLU A 525 -11.61 -4.14 -2.60
N ASN A 526 -11.09 -2.99 -3.05
CA ASN A 526 -9.84 -2.93 -3.80
C ASN A 526 -8.75 -2.07 -3.15
N SER A 527 -9.06 -1.31 -2.11
CA SER A 527 -8.12 -0.45 -1.38
C SER A 527 -8.61 -0.16 0.04
N ASP A 528 -8.47 -1.15 0.92
CA ASP A 528 -8.86 -1.04 2.33
C ASP A 528 -8.27 0.21 3.00
N ILE A 529 -7.03 0.58 2.64
CA ILE A 529 -6.33 1.75 3.21
C ILE A 529 -6.99 3.07 2.78
N ALA A 530 -7.41 3.19 1.52
CA ALA A 530 -8.10 4.40 1.07
C ALA A 530 -9.49 4.52 1.72
N PHE A 531 -10.20 3.40 1.83
CA PHE A 531 -11.49 3.34 2.52
C PHE A 531 -11.35 3.71 4.00
N LEU A 532 -10.33 3.15 4.68
CA LEU A 532 -9.99 3.47 6.07
C LEU A 532 -9.66 4.96 6.24
N ALA A 533 -8.89 5.57 5.33
CA ALA A 533 -8.56 6.99 5.39
C ALA A 533 -9.81 7.88 5.26
N ILE A 534 -10.75 7.51 4.39
CA ILE A 534 -12.05 8.19 4.27
C ILE A 534 -12.86 8.00 5.56
N ALA A 535 -12.89 6.79 6.13
CA ALA A 535 -13.59 6.51 7.37
C ALA A 535 -13.04 7.33 8.54
N PHE A 536 -11.71 7.40 8.66
CA PHE A 536 -11.04 8.23 9.67
C PHE A 536 -11.43 9.71 9.54
N LEU A 537 -11.48 10.23 8.31
CA LEU A 537 -11.93 11.61 8.04
C LEU A 537 -13.42 11.80 8.38
N VAL A 538 -14.28 10.82 8.11
CA VAL A 538 -15.70 10.86 8.50
C VAL A 538 -15.87 10.93 10.02
N VAL A 539 -15.19 10.06 10.77
CA VAL A 539 -15.30 10.01 12.24
C VAL A 539 -14.76 11.30 12.88
N ARG A 540 -13.79 11.96 12.24
CA ARG A 540 -13.25 13.27 12.64
C ARG A 540 -14.02 14.46 12.02
N ASP A 541 -15.34 14.33 11.86
CA ASP A 541 -16.22 15.40 11.36
C ASP A 541 -15.82 16.02 10.02
N GLY A 542 -15.20 15.23 9.16
CA GLY A 542 -14.80 15.65 7.84
C GLY A 542 -13.54 16.51 7.80
N THR A 543 -12.82 16.68 8.91
CA THR A 543 -11.54 17.41 8.94
C THR A 543 -10.48 16.71 9.79
N ILE A 544 -9.22 16.70 9.32
CA ILE A 544 -8.07 16.14 10.05
C ILE A 544 -6.87 17.09 9.90
N GLU A 545 -6.33 17.56 11.01
CA GLU A 545 -5.02 18.21 11.03
C GLU A 545 -3.91 17.18 10.78
N LYS A 546 -2.99 17.45 9.84
CA LYS A 546 -1.85 16.55 9.55
C LYS A 546 -1.03 16.21 10.80
N GLN A 547 -0.87 17.16 11.72
CA GLN A 547 -0.10 16.98 12.94
C GLN A 547 -0.64 15.82 13.80
N ILE A 548 -1.95 15.54 13.74
CA ILE A 548 -2.57 14.42 14.43
C ILE A 548 -2.03 13.07 13.92
N LEU A 549 -1.67 12.98 12.64
CA LEU A 549 -1.07 11.76 12.06
C LEU A 549 0.45 11.68 12.30
N THR A 550 1.12 12.83 12.37
CA THR A 550 2.57 12.90 12.63
C THR A 550 2.91 12.64 14.10
N PHE A 551 2.11 13.18 15.03
CA PHE A 551 2.31 13.10 16.48
C PHE A 551 1.12 12.42 17.17
N ALA A 552 0.64 11.31 16.59
CA ALA A 552 -0.58 10.64 17.04
C ALA A 552 -0.62 10.43 18.56
N ASN A 553 -1.59 11.11 19.19
CA ASN A 553 -1.92 10.94 20.59
C ASN A 553 -2.62 9.59 20.82
N THR A 554 -2.81 9.21 22.09
CA THR A 554 -3.43 7.93 22.46
C THR A 554 -4.82 7.77 21.85
N GLU A 555 -5.67 8.80 21.92
CA GLU A 555 -7.03 8.77 21.36
C GLU A 555 -7.04 8.50 19.86
N THR A 556 -6.12 9.11 19.10
CA THR A 556 -6.00 8.89 17.65
C THR A 556 -5.53 7.48 17.34
N LYS A 557 -4.59 6.95 18.12
CA LYS A 557 -4.14 5.56 17.96
C LYS A 557 -5.28 4.59 18.26
N ASP A 558 -6.04 4.83 19.32
CA ASP A 558 -7.17 3.99 19.71
C ASP A 558 -8.27 4.02 18.63
N LEU A 559 -8.63 5.21 18.13
CA LEU A 559 -9.59 5.35 17.02
C LEU A 559 -9.12 4.61 15.76
N LEU A 560 -7.85 4.76 15.39
CA LEU A 560 -7.30 4.07 14.23
C LEU A 560 -7.30 2.55 14.42
N ASN A 561 -7.00 2.06 15.63
CA ASN A 561 -7.05 0.63 15.94
C ASN A 561 -8.48 0.10 15.80
N ASP A 562 -9.46 0.76 16.42
CA ASP A 562 -10.86 0.34 16.35
C ASP A 562 -11.39 0.35 14.90
N LEU A 563 -11.07 1.40 14.12
CA LEU A 563 -11.44 1.46 12.70
C LEU A 563 -10.79 0.33 11.89
N CYS A 564 -9.54 -0.03 12.20
CA CYS A 564 -8.84 -1.12 11.52
C CYS A 564 -9.42 -2.49 11.89
N ASP A 565 -9.80 -2.68 13.15
CA ASP A 565 -10.45 -3.89 13.63
C ASP A 565 -11.81 -4.10 12.92
N GLU A 566 -12.63 -3.04 12.83
CA GLU A 566 -13.91 -3.07 12.10
C GLU A 566 -13.72 -3.27 10.58
N CYS A 567 -12.62 -2.80 10.00
CA CYS A 567 -12.23 -3.09 8.63
C CYS A 567 -11.70 -4.53 8.41
N GLY A 568 -11.38 -5.26 9.48
CA GLY A 568 -10.80 -6.60 9.40
C GLY A 568 -9.31 -6.64 9.03
N PHE A 569 -8.56 -5.57 9.29
CA PHE A 569 -7.12 -5.57 9.05
C PHE A 569 -6.41 -6.59 9.94
N LYS A 570 -5.58 -7.43 9.33
CA LYS A 570 -4.68 -8.34 10.08
C LYS A 570 -3.51 -7.59 10.75
N TYR A 571 -3.12 -6.46 10.16
CA TYR A 571 -2.02 -5.62 10.61
C TYR A 571 -2.40 -4.16 10.50
N PHE A 572 -2.15 -3.41 11.57
CA PHE A 572 -2.50 -1.98 11.63
C PHE A 572 -1.58 -1.15 10.71
N PRO A 573 -2.15 -0.39 9.76
CA PRO A 573 -1.37 0.52 8.95
C PRO A 573 -0.78 1.62 9.83
N SER A 574 0.48 1.99 9.57
CA SER A 574 1.09 3.13 10.26
C SER A 574 0.38 4.44 9.92
N THR A 575 0.45 5.43 10.80
CA THR A 575 -0.12 6.77 10.55
C THR A 575 0.48 7.43 9.31
N LYS A 576 1.73 7.11 8.95
CA LYS A 576 2.37 7.54 7.70
C LYS A 576 1.65 6.99 6.48
N VAL A 577 1.20 5.73 6.52
CA VAL A 577 0.44 5.10 5.43
C VAL A 577 -0.92 5.77 5.26
N ILE A 578 -1.61 6.07 6.36
CA ILE A 578 -2.89 6.79 6.34
C ILE A 578 -2.70 8.22 5.81
N LEU A 579 -1.63 8.91 6.24
CA LEU A 579 -1.26 10.23 5.71
C LEU A 579 -1.05 10.18 4.20
N THR A 580 -0.27 9.21 3.70
CA THR A 580 -0.08 9.01 2.25
C THR A 580 -1.41 8.75 1.54
N ALA A 581 -2.31 7.96 2.13
CA ALA A 581 -3.63 7.71 1.58
C ALA A 581 -4.48 8.99 1.50
N LEU A 582 -4.49 9.84 2.52
CA LEU A 582 -5.18 11.13 2.47
C LEU A 582 -4.60 12.05 1.39
N CYS A 583 -3.26 12.16 1.29
CA CYS A 583 -2.59 12.93 0.24
C CYS A 583 -2.97 12.44 -1.17
N ASN A 584 -3.13 11.13 -1.31
CA ASN A 584 -3.55 10.49 -2.54
C ASN A 584 -5.01 10.86 -2.89
N LEU A 585 -5.91 10.93 -1.91
CA LEU A 585 -7.31 11.28 -2.13
C LEU A 585 -7.54 12.77 -2.47
N ILE A 586 -6.50 13.62 -2.43
CA ILE A 586 -6.58 15.05 -2.77
C ILE A 586 -7.08 15.25 -4.21
N GLY A 587 -8.11 16.08 -4.35
CA GLY A 587 -8.76 16.41 -5.63
C GLY A 587 -9.81 15.40 -6.08
N THR A 588 -9.92 14.27 -5.38
CA THR A 588 -10.96 13.24 -5.60
C THR A 588 -12.05 13.33 -4.54
N TYR A 589 -11.67 13.22 -3.26
CA TYR A 589 -12.59 13.37 -2.11
C TYR A 589 -12.12 14.42 -1.12
N VAL A 590 -10.80 14.65 -1.07
CA VAL A 590 -10.15 15.47 -0.05
C VAL A 590 -9.59 16.75 -0.67
N THR A 591 -9.58 17.83 0.10
CA THR A 591 -8.79 19.04 -0.09
C THR A 591 -7.79 19.18 1.05
N GLU A 592 -6.66 19.80 0.75
CA GLU A 592 -5.65 20.13 1.75
C GLU A 592 -5.46 21.65 1.73
N LYS A 593 -5.61 22.28 2.89
CA LYS A 593 -5.34 23.71 3.09
C LYS A 593 -4.81 23.92 4.51
N ASP A 594 -3.74 24.70 4.64
CA ASP A 594 -3.16 25.06 5.94
C ASP A 594 -2.88 23.83 6.83
N ASP A 595 -2.33 22.76 6.24
CA ASP A 595 -2.08 21.45 6.88
C ASP A 595 -3.32 20.72 7.44
N ILE A 596 -4.51 21.09 6.98
CA ILE A 596 -5.77 20.43 7.31
C ILE A 596 -6.30 19.71 6.07
N PHE A 597 -6.55 18.40 6.21
CA PHE A 597 -7.36 17.64 5.28
C PHE A 597 -8.83 17.88 5.57
N SER A 598 -9.62 18.10 4.52
CA SER A 598 -11.07 18.28 4.58
C SER A 598 -11.74 17.59 3.40
N PHE A 599 -13.02 17.23 3.50
CA PHE A 599 -13.76 16.87 2.30
C PHE A 599 -13.89 18.08 1.36
N ILE A 600 -13.92 17.84 0.05
CA ILE A 600 -13.98 18.92 -0.96
C ILE A 600 -15.20 19.85 -0.74
N HIS A 601 -16.31 19.31 -0.25
CA HIS A 601 -17.52 20.08 0.08
C HIS A 601 -18.46 19.32 1.02
N ASP A 602 -19.39 20.03 1.66
CA ASP A 602 -20.29 19.49 2.69
C ASP A 602 -21.22 18.38 2.20
N ASN A 603 -21.76 18.50 0.98
CA ASN A 603 -22.61 17.43 0.41
C ASN A 603 -21.84 16.11 0.26
N LEU A 604 -20.56 16.16 -0.10
CA LEU A 604 -19.72 14.96 -0.17
C LEU A 604 -19.53 14.37 1.22
N PHE A 605 -19.21 15.20 2.21
CA PHE A 605 -19.12 14.75 3.60
C PHE A 605 -20.43 14.10 4.07
N ARG A 606 -21.59 14.71 3.79
CA ARG A 606 -22.91 14.16 4.14
C ARG A 606 -23.15 12.79 3.51
N ASN A 607 -22.94 12.65 2.20
CA ASN A 607 -23.11 11.38 1.49
C ASN A 607 -22.15 10.31 2.00
N LEU A 608 -20.86 10.65 2.14
CA LEU A 608 -19.85 9.69 2.62
C LEU A 608 -20.08 9.30 4.07
N SER A 609 -20.50 10.21 4.94
CA SER A 609 -20.84 9.85 6.32
C SER A 609 -21.99 8.86 6.40
N PHE A 610 -23.01 9.00 5.55
CA PHE A 610 -24.09 8.03 5.52
C PHE A 610 -23.60 6.66 5.04
N ILE A 611 -22.83 6.61 3.94
CA ILE A 611 -22.28 5.37 3.38
C ILE A 611 -21.33 4.69 4.37
N VAL A 612 -20.34 5.42 4.88
CA VAL A 612 -19.32 4.94 5.83
C VAL A 612 -19.94 4.62 7.18
N GLY A 613 -20.91 5.41 7.63
CA GLY A 613 -21.54 5.22 8.94
C GLY A 613 -22.33 3.92 9.05
N GLY A 614 -22.80 3.36 7.94
CA GLY A 614 -23.36 2.00 7.91
C GLY A 614 -22.33 0.90 8.16
N TYR A 615 -21.02 1.19 8.09
CA TYR A 615 -19.95 0.23 8.37
C TYR A 615 -19.28 0.44 9.72
N PHE A 616 -19.28 1.66 10.27
CA PHE A 616 -18.46 2.05 11.43
C PHE A 616 -19.26 2.65 12.58
N ILE A 617 -20.41 2.07 12.88
CA ILE A 617 -21.34 2.67 13.84
C ILE A 617 -20.77 2.70 15.27
N ASP A 618 -20.03 1.67 15.69
CA ASP A 618 -19.41 1.62 17.02
C ASP A 618 -18.29 2.66 17.15
N CYS A 619 -17.40 2.76 16.15
CA CYS A 619 -16.43 3.85 16.07
C CYS A 619 -17.09 5.24 16.10
N LEU A 620 -18.18 5.45 15.37
CA LEU A 620 -18.91 6.73 15.37
C LEU A 620 -19.50 7.05 16.74
N LEU A 621 -20.09 6.07 17.42
CA LEU A 621 -20.63 6.25 18.77
C LEU A 621 -19.52 6.49 19.79
N LYS A 622 -18.35 5.89 19.64
CA LYS A 622 -17.25 6.03 20.58
C LYS A 622 -16.46 7.34 20.39
N TYR A 623 -16.16 7.71 19.15
CA TYR A 623 -15.21 8.79 18.83
C TYR A 623 -15.80 9.98 18.09
N GLY A 624 -16.93 9.81 17.37
CA GLY A 624 -17.56 10.92 16.63
C GLY A 624 -17.97 12.05 17.55
N SER A 625 -18.06 13.29 17.06
CA SER A 625 -18.46 14.41 17.93
C SER A 625 -19.93 14.31 18.37
N THR A 626 -20.27 15.04 19.44
CA THR A 626 -21.65 15.15 19.89
C THR A 626 -22.56 15.70 18.80
N ASP A 627 -22.08 16.66 18.00
CA ASP A 627 -22.84 17.20 16.88
C ASP A 627 -23.08 16.17 15.78
N PHE A 628 -22.10 15.30 15.52
CA PHE A 628 -22.24 14.25 14.50
C PHE A 628 -23.36 13.28 14.86
N TRP A 629 -23.27 12.63 16.03
CA TRP A 629 -24.19 11.53 16.33
C TRP A 629 -25.61 12.01 16.64
N THR A 630 -25.77 13.20 17.22
CA THR A 630 -27.10 13.76 17.51
C THR A 630 -27.87 14.17 16.25
N LYS A 631 -27.16 14.51 15.17
CA LYS A 631 -27.73 14.98 13.90
C LYS A 631 -27.79 13.92 12.79
N ARG A 632 -27.06 12.81 12.93
CA ARG A 632 -26.91 11.83 11.83
C ARG A 632 -27.29 10.42 12.18
N LEU A 633 -27.54 10.10 13.45
CA LEU A 633 -27.93 8.75 13.88
C LEU A 633 -29.40 8.73 14.35
N GLN A 634 -30.16 7.74 13.89
CA GLN A 634 -31.55 7.51 14.27
C GLN A 634 -31.80 6.04 14.59
N PHE A 635 -32.67 5.72 15.56
CA PHE A 635 -32.98 4.33 15.87
C PHE A 635 -33.89 3.71 14.82
N ALA A 636 -33.63 2.46 14.47
CA ALA A 636 -34.46 1.70 13.54
C ALA A 636 -35.94 1.62 13.97
N SER A 637 -36.18 1.57 15.29
CA SER A 637 -37.51 1.49 15.91
C SER A 637 -38.39 2.72 15.65
N LEU A 638 -37.80 3.89 15.41
CA LEU A 638 -38.53 5.16 15.33
C LEU A 638 -39.15 5.44 13.96
N ASN A 639 -38.75 4.66 12.93
CA ASN A 639 -39.38 4.45 11.63
C ASN A 639 -40.17 5.64 11.04
N LYS A 640 -39.58 6.83 11.06
CA LYS A 640 -40.16 8.08 10.54
C LYS A 640 -39.07 8.86 9.80
N ASN A 641 -39.24 8.95 8.48
CA ASN A 641 -38.32 9.61 7.54
C ASN A 641 -38.31 11.12 7.78
N HIS A 642 -37.27 11.63 8.45
CA HIS A 642 -37.03 13.07 8.52
C HIS A 642 -35.91 13.53 7.57
N ASP A 643 -35.05 12.62 7.09
CA ASP A 643 -34.02 12.91 6.10
C ASP A 643 -33.57 11.60 5.39
N GLU A 644 -33.23 11.65 4.10
CA GLU A 644 -32.88 10.47 3.29
C GLU A 644 -31.50 9.88 3.63
N LEU A 645 -30.64 10.66 4.30
CA LEU A 645 -29.24 10.30 4.61
C LEU A 645 -28.96 10.22 6.12
N VAL A 646 -29.84 9.54 6.87
CA VAL A 646 -29.67 9.28 8.32
C VAL A 646 -29.16 7.87 8.56
N ILE A 647 -28.10 7.72 9.34
CA ILE A 647 -27.52 6.43 9.71
C ILE A 647 -28.45 5.74 10.71
N ILE A 648 -28.94 4.56 10.35
CA ILE A 648 -29.84 3.78 11.19
C ILE A 648 -29.03 2.97 12.21
N VAL A 649 -29.30 3.21 13.48
CA VAL A 649 -28.80 2.44 14.62
C VAL A 649 -29.69 1.22 14.79
N SER A 650 -29.12 0.03 14.59
CA SER A 650 -29.81 -1.23 14.86
C SER A 650 -29.95 -1.47 16.37
N PRO A 651 -30.90 -2.33 16.80
CA PRO A 651 -31.13 -2.61 18.22
C PRO A 651 -29.88 -3.09 18.99
N GLU A 652 -28.90 -3.69 18.32
CA GLU A 652 -27.67 -4.17 18.95
C GLU A 652 -26.73 -3.04 19.41
N HIS A 653 -26.83 -1.85 18.79
CA HIS A 653 -26.02 -0.67 19.12
C HIS A 653 -26.76 0.36 19.98
N GLU A 654 -28.06 0.16 20.29
CA GLU A 654 -28.86 1.11 21.09
C GLU A 654 -28.25 1.32 22.49
N LYS A 655 -27.73 0.26 23.12
CA LYS A 655 -27.06 0.36 24.43
C LYS A 655 -25.84 1.28 24.35
N SER A 656 -24.97 1.08 23.36
CA SER A 656 -23.79 1.92 23.12
C SER A 656 -24.18 3.38 22.85
N TYR A 657 -25.31 3.60 22.16
CA TYR A 657 -25.86 4.94 21.94
C TYR A 657 -26.23 5.63 23.25
N PHE A 658 -26.98 4.96 24.12
CA PHE A 658 -27.35 5.52 25.42
C PHE A 658 -26.13 5.73 26.31
N GLU A 659 -25.17 4.81 26.33
CA GLU A 659 -23.91 4.98 27.05
C GLU A 659 -23.15 6.23 26.57
N ARG A 660 -23.09 6.45 25.24
CA ARG A 660 -22.51 7.66 24.67
C ARG A 660 -23.28 8.92 25.03
N LEU A 661 -24.61 8.88 24.96
CA LEU A 661 -25.46 10.00 25.33
C LEU A 661 -25.22 10.42 26.78
N ILE A 662 -25.18 9.46 27.69
CA ILE A 662 -24.91 9.67 29.11
C ILE A 662 -23.51 10.28 29.32
N LEU A 663 -22.50 9.77 28.61
CA LEU A 663 -21.15 10.34 28.64
C LEU A 663 -21.14 11.82 28.23
N ASP A 664 -21.84 12.18 27.16
CA ASP A 664 -21.90 13.56 26.67
C ASP A 664 -22.70 14.48 27.62
N ILE A 665 -23.72 13.96 28.31
CA ILE A 665 -24.39 14.69 29.40
C ILE A 665 -23.40 14.98 30.53
N LYS A 666 -22.65 13.99 31.01
CA LYS A 666 -21.65 14.16 32.08
C LYS A 666 -20.54 15.15 31.73
N LYS A 667 -20.24 15.30 30.44
CA LYS A 667 -19.29 16.28 29.90
C LYS A 667 -19.90 17.69 29.73
N GLY A 668 -21.14 17.92 30.13
CA GLY A 668 -21.80 19.21 30.04
C GLY A 668 -22.36 19.56 28.64
N HIS A 669 -22.36 18.63 27.68
CA HIS A 669 -22.84 18.87 26.32
C HIS A 669 -24.38 18.86 26.18
N HIS A 670 -25.10 19.27 27.23
CA HIS A 670 -26.56 19.13 27.36
C HIS A 670 -27.30 19.67 26.13
N ARG A 671 -27.00 20.89 25.70
CA ARG A 671 -27.71 21.53 24.58
C ARG A 671 -27.62 20.71 23.31
N LYS A 672 -26.43 20.18 22.96
CA LYS A 672 -26.23 19.38 21.76
C LYS A 672 -27.03 18.08 21.82
N VAL A 673 -27.02 17.40 22.97
CA VAL A 673 -27.78 16.17 23.21
C VAL A 673 -29.29 16.40 23.07
N PHE A 674 -29.82 17.43 23.73
CA PHE A 674 -31.27 17.68 23.76
C PHE A 674 -31.81 18.32 22.47
N THR A 675 -30.96 18.86 21.61
CA THR A 675 -31.33 19.27 20.24
C THR A 675 -31.26 18.12 19.22
N GLY A 676 -30.86 16.91 19.63
CA GLY A 676 -30.71 15.77 18.73
C GLY A 676 -32.04 15.31 18.11
N ILE A 677 -31.97 14.74 16.91
CA ILE A 677 -33.15 14.32 16.12
C ILE A 677 -34.04 13.35 16.91
N GLN A 678 -33.42 12.45 17.67
CA GLN A 678 -34.13 11.43 18.45
C GLN A 678 -35.08 12.02 19.51
N MET A 679 -34.77 13.20 20.04
CA MET A 679 -35.53 13.82 21.13
C MET A 679 -36.97 14.17 20.73
N GLN A 680 -37.22 14.32 19.43
CA GLN A 680 -38.54 14.59 18.87
C GLN A 680 -39.52 13.42 19.10
N PHE A 681 -39.00 12.20 19.29
CA PHE A 681 -39.82 11.01 19.47
C PHE A 681 -40.09 10.71 20.95
N SER A 682 -41.37 10.62 21.32
CA SER A 682 -41.79 10.35 22.70
C SER A 682 -41.26 9.02 23.23
N GLU A 683 -41.22 7.98 22.40
CA GLU A 683 -40.68 6.66 22.75
C GLU A 683 -39.21 6.74 23.17
N PHE A 684 -38.41 7.50 22.42
CA PHE A 684 -37.00 7.75 22.77
C PHE A 684 -36.88 8.47 24.11
N ARG A 685 -37.70 9.53 24.34
CA ARG A 685 -37.69 10.26 25.62
C ARG A 685 -38.01 9.35 26.80
N THR A 686 -39.00 8.46 26.68
CA THR A 686 -39.35 7.50 27.73
C THR A 686 -38.19 6.53 28.04
N ASN A 687 -37.48 6.05 27.01
CA ASN A 687 -36.32 5.18 27.23
C ASN A 687 -35.13 5.94 27.82
N LEU A 688 -34.88 7.17 27.37
CA LEU A 688 -33.88 8.05 27.96
C LEU A 688 -34.10 8.25 29.46
N VAL A 689 -35.35 8.47 29.90
CA VAL A 689 -35.66 8.62 31.32
C VAL A 689 -35.26 7.40 32.14
N LYS A 690 -35.39 6.19 31.61
CA LYS A 690 -34.94 4.96 32.28
C LYS A 690 -33.43 4.97 32.48
N GLU A 691 -32.67 5.34 31.45
CA GLU A 691 -31.21 5.41 31.51
C GLU A 691 -30.71 6.52 32.46
N LEU A 692 -31.38 7.67 32.47
CA LEU A 692 -31.07 8.79 33.37
C LEU A 692 -31.24 8.45 34.86
N ARG A 693 -32.02 7.40 35.20
CA ARG A 693 -32.14 6.91 36.59
C ARG A 693 -30.82 6.49 37.20
N HIS A 694 -29.80 6.19 36.39
CA HIS A 694 -28.49 5.79 36.88
C HIS A 694 -27.56 6.97 37.20
N LEU A 695 -27.97 8.20 36.91
CA LEU A 695 -27.17 9.41 37.15
C LEU A 695 -27.40 10.02 38.55
N HIS A 696 -26.38 10.74 39.03
CA HIS A 696 -26.43 11.52 40.27
C HIS A 696 -26.64 13.02 39.97
N SER A 697 -27.07 13.78 40.98
CA SER A 697 -27.34 15.22 40.84
C SER A 697 -26.13 16.02 40.32
N GLU A 698 -24.92 15.55 40.60
CA GLU A 698 -23.66 16.16 40.19
C GLU A 698 -23.35 15.99 38.70
N ASP A 699 -23.85 14.93 38.07
CA ASP A 699 -23.68 14.62 36.64
C ASP A 699 -24.45 15.60 35.72
N PHE A 700 -25.32 16.44 36.29
CA PHE A 700 -26.16 17.40 35.55
C PHE A 700 -25.65 18.85 35.64
N LYS A 701 -24.41 19.06 36.12
CA LYS A 701 -23.78 20.39 36.20
C LYS A 701 -23.31 20.80 34.81
N SER A 702 -23.79 21.96 34.33
CA SER A 702 -23.39 22.56 33.06
C SER A 702 -22.01 23.23 33.19
N ASP A 703 -21.21 23.20 32.12
CA ASP A 703 -19.98 24.02 32.01
C ASP A 703 -20.29 25.52 32.08
N ASP A 704 -21.47 25.92 31.63
CA ASP A 704 -21.95 27.28 31.73
C ASP A 704 -22.71 27.46 33.06
N LYS A 705 -22.10 28.16 34.02
CA LYS A 705 -22.63 28.41 35.39
C LYS A 705 -23.99 29.11 35.42
N LYS A 706 -24.56 29.48 34.25
CA LYS A 706 -25.80 30.25 34.11
C LYS A 706 -27.03 29.43 33.71
N THR A 707 -26.88 28.20 33.19
CA THR A 707 -28.01 27.40 32.70
C THR A 707 -27.98 26.00 33.31
N THR A 708 -29.06 25.60 33.98
CA THR A 708 -29.17 24.23 34.49
C THR A 708 -29.57 23.30 33.34
N PHE A 709 -29.18 22.03 33.44
CA PHE A 709 -29.65 20.97 32.53
C PHE A 709 -31.17 21.02 32.29
N LEU A 710 -31.97 21.25 33.33
CA LEU A 710 -33.44 21.32 33.25
C LEU A 710 -33.90 22.54 32.45
N HIS A 711 -33.15 23.65 32.51
CA HIS A 711 -33.44 24.83 31.70
C HIS A 711 -33.27 24.53 30.21
N VAL A 712 -32.20 23.82 29.83
CA VAL A 712 -31.96 23.41 28.44
C VAL A 712 -33.08 22.49 27.94
N VAL A 713 -33.51 21.51 28.74
CA VAL A 713 -34.61 20.61 28.36
C VAL A 713 -35.94 21.37 28.21
N ALA A 714 -36.25 22.28 29.14
CA ALA A 714 -37.44 23.12 29.09
C ALA A 714 -37.45 24.06 27.87
N GLU A 715 -36.32 24.71 27.56
CA GLU A 715 -36.17 25.59 26.39
C GLU A 715 -36.43 24.87 25.06
N GLN A 716 -36.21 23.55 25.00
CA GLN A 716 -36.51 22.75 23.80
C GLN A 716 -37.97 22.27 23.73
N GLY A 717 -38.82 22.66 24.69
CA GLY A 717 -40.25 22.30 24.73
C GLY A 717 -40.53 20.89 25.23
N TYR A 718 -39.58 20.26 25.94
CA TYR A 718 -39.74 18.92 26.54
C TYR A 718 -40.11 19.02 28.02
N GLU A 719 -41.17 19.76 28.32
CA GLU A 719 -41.64 20.01 29.69
C GLU A 719 -42.07 18.71 30.38
N ASP A 720 -42.65 17.78 29.62
CA ASP A 720 -42.96 16.40 30.03
C ASP A 720 -41.74 15.70 30.63
N LEU A 721 -40.60 15.82 29.94
CA LEU A 721 -39.33 15.24 30.35
C LEU A 721 -38.75 15.91 31.60
N VAL A 722 -38.93 17.22 31.77
CA VAL A 722 -38.51 17.95 32.98
C VAL A 722 -39.20 17.40 34.21
N PHE A 723 -40.53 17.21 34.15
CA PHE A 723 -41.30 16.65 35.26
C PHE A 723 -40.85 15.23 35.62
N GLU A 724 -40.64 14.37 34.62
CA GLU A 724 -40.15 13.01 34.86
C GLU A 724 -38.77 13.00 35.50
N ILE A 725 -37.85 13.86 35.07
CA ILE A 725 -36.49 13.93 35.63
C ILE A 725 -36.48 14.54 37.04
N VAL A 726 -37.32 15.54 37.32
CA VAL A 726 -37.45 16.12 38.67
C VAL A 726 -38.01 15.08 39.64
N ASN A 727 -39.05 14.34 39.25
CA ASN A 727 -39.60 13.26 40.06
C ASN A 727 -38.56 12.16 40.34
N LEU A 728 -37.66 11.88 39.40
CA LEU A 728 -36.54 10.95 39.64
C LEU A 728 -35.54 11.45 40.68
N LYS A 729 -35.36 12.77 40.83
CA LYS A 729 -34.45 13.38 41.80
C LYS A 729 -35.05 13.47 43.20
N GLU A 730 -36.36 13.62 43.34
CA GLU A 730 -37.01 13.64 44.65
C GLU A 730 -37.04 12.24 45.33
N ILE A 731 -36.80 11.18 44.55
CA ILE A 731 -36.77 9.78 45.02
C ILE A 731 -35.35 9.33 45.44
N LYS A 732 -34.29 10.09 45.11
CA LYS A 732 -32.89 9.78 45.45
C LYS A 732 -32.30 10.82 46.39
#